data_AF-H7EHB5-F1
#
_entry.id   AF-H7EHB5-F1
#
_cell.length_a   1.000
_cell.length_b   1.000
_cell.length_c   1.000
_cell.angle_alpha   90.00
_cell.angle_beta   90.00
_cell.angle_gamma   90.00
#
_symmetry.space_group_name_H-M   'P 1'
#
loop_
_entity.id
_entity.type
_entity.pdbx_description
1 polymer ?
#
loop_
_entity_poly.entity_id
_entity_poly.type
_entity_poly.pdbx_seq_one_letter_code
_entity_poly.pdbx_strand_id
1 'polypeptide(L)'
;MKKIFGYLFRRPLAALSVCLLAFLYAAMIAAPFVAPYSPTTSFGSSSFHPGNVELTRHGLVARECRVLEPSKCLYAKVRGEEFHHKITFFAKGEPYSFLGMRFSRHLFGVEPDESGNAYPVFLFGADNLGRDLFSRIVHGSRISLTIGFVASAVSLLLAIVLGGAAGFYGGAADWTIMRASEFFMLIPGLYLILFLRSLLNNVMDSGTSYMIITVMLALVGWPGSARTLRGMVHAIKREEFVEDAVLEGVPGIAVIFRHIIPQVSSLLIVSTTLAIPGFIMSETTLSYLGLGIADPAVSWGSLINRDISTLSNLRNFPWLLIPVFLLLSVTMAFNFVGDALRDYFDPYHTFVPGWRESFFRVFGRRRQAAGGISLGGENGVSSGGDILRVENLRVSFSIVRGMERVEVRSVRGVSFSVRRGGILGIVGESGSGKTVATMAVTALHGPNASVSGRILFDDGEKIVDMLRLGEKKVREFRGRKIGMIFQEPSRSFDPLQSIGSAFFETFRNACGTISRADSDSRASELLREVGLPEPEKRLGNFPHQFSGGQLQRISIALALAQGCSLLIADEPTTALDVTIQAQIVSLLRRLNETRGLSVIFISHDIHLVADFCDDVIVMYGGVVMDRFPAEKIRGTGAAGDGSLSPYSRALLSATPSFGSHYTAGRLNPIPGRVFDPASPVPGCPFSPRCAFSCGKCGEAGAEAKCWRIQDV
;
A
#
# COMPACT_ATOMS: atom_id res chain seq x y z
N MET A 1 -7.92 -1.87 10.27
CA MET A 1 -9.36 -1.61 10.53
C MET A 1 -9.69 -0.13 10.77
N LYS A 2 -9.27 0.54 11.85
CA LYS A 2 -9.66 1.96 12.13
C LYS A 2 -9.44 2.94 10.95
N LYS A 3 -8.32 2.84 10.22
CA LYS A 3 -8.04 3.67 9.05
C LYS A 3 -8.94 3.38 7.84
N ILE A 4 -9.28 2.11 7.62
CA ILE A 4 -10.19 1.68 6.55
C ILE A 4 -11.59 2.24 6.83
N PHE A 5 -12.08 2.06 8.07
CA PHE A 5 -13.35 2.65 8.49
C PHE A 5 -13.32 4.18 8.37
N GLY A 6 -12.26 4.83 8.82
CA GLY A 6 -12.09 6.28 8.66
C GLY A 6 -12.10 6.74 7.19
N TYR A 7 -11.54 5.94 6.27
CA TYR A 7 -11.60 6.23 4.84
C TYR A 7 -13.00 6.04 4.27
N LEU A 8 -13.67 4.93 4.60
CA LEU A 8 -15.05 4.64 4.18
C LEU A 8 -16.02 5.73 4.67
N PHE A 9 -15.89 6.18 5.92
CA PHE A 9 -16.74 7.21 6.50
C PHE A 9 -16.47 8.64 5.97
N ARG A 10 -15.36 8.86 5.27
CA ARG A 10 -15.09 10.15 4.59
C ARG A 10 -15.81 10.27 3.24
N ARG A 11 -16.28 9.17 2.65
CA ARG A 11 -17.01 9.18 1.39
C ARG A 11 -18.50 8.97 1.66
N PRO A 12 -19.39 9.88 1.23
CA PRO A 12 -20.80 9.85 1.64
C PRO A 12 -21.53 8.57 1.20
N LEU A 13 -21.31 8.13 -0.05
CA LEU A 13 -21.95 6.91 -0.58
C LEU A 13 -21.44 5.64 0.11
N ALA A 14 -20.14 5.55 0.37
CA ALA A 14 -19.55 4.40 1.07
C ALA A 14 -20.00 4.36 2.54
N ALA A 15 -20.01 5.51 3.23
CA ALA A 15 -20.51 5.64 4.59
C ALA A 15 -21.96 5.19 4.72
N LEU A 16 -22.84 5.69 3.84
CA LEU A 16 -24.25 5.32 3.81
C LEU A 16 -24.43 3.82 3.55
N SER A 17 -23.65 3.26 2.63
CA SER A 17 -23.67 1.83 2.30
C SER A 17 -23.22 0.96 3.48
N VAL A 18 -22.16 1.34 4.18
CA VAL A 18 -21.69 0.63 5.39
C VAL A 18 -22.75 0.71 6.49
N CYS A 19 -23.35 1.88 6.72
CA CYS A 19 -24.42 2.03 7.70
C CYS A 19 -25.66 1.17 7.36
N LEU A 20 -26.06 1.16 6.09
CA LEU A 20 -27.19 0.35 5.61
C LEU A 20 -26.93 -1.14 5.81
N LEU A 21 -25.76 -1.64 5.38
CA LEU A 21 -25.39 -3.05 5.58
C LEU A 21 -25.30 -3.38 7.07
N ALA A 22 -24.64 -2.55 7.88
CA ALA A 22 -24.53 -2.78 9.32
C ALA A 22 -25.91 -2.85 10.00
N PHE A 23 -26.82 -1.94 9.64
CA PHE A 23 -28.19 -1.95 10.14
C PHE A 23 -28.94 -3.23 9.73
N LEU A 24 -28.85 -3.62 8.46
CA LEU A 24 -29.52 -4.82 7.95
C LEU A 24 -28.97 -6.10 8.59
N TYR A 25 -27.65 -6.23 8.71
CA TYR A 25 -27.03 -7.39 9.38
C TYR A 25 -27.33 -7.41 10.88
N ALA A 26 -27.45 -6.25 11.55
CA ALA A 26 -27.89 -6.18 12.94
C ALA A 26 -29.35 -6.63 13.10
N ALA A 27 -30.25 -6.12 12.25
CA ALA A 27 -31.65 -6.53 12.22
C ALA A 27 -31.81 -8.03 11.89
N MET A 28 -30.94 -8.55 11.03
CA MET A 28 -30.86 -9.97 10.66
C MET A 28 -30.44 -10.86 11.84
N ILE A 29 -29.38 -10.49 12.55
CA ILE A 29 -28.90 -11.24 13.73
C ILE A 29 -30.00 -11.23 14.80
N ALA A 30 -30.59 -10.06 15.04
CA ALA A 30 -31.69 -9.88 15.98
C ALA A 30 -33.06 -10.22 15.38
N ALA A 31 -33.15 -10.96 14.26
CA ALA A 31 -34.41 -11.21 13.57
C ALA A 31 -35.54 -11.73 14.48
N PRO A 32 -35.30 -12.72 15.37
CA PRO A 32 -36.34 -13.20 16.29
C PRO A 32 -36.87 -12.13 17.27
N PHE A 33 -36.06 -11.12 17.59
CA PHE A 33 -36.45 -9.99 18.44
C PHE A 33 -37.11 -8.87 17.63
N VAL A 34 -36.58 -8.55 16.45
CA VAL A 34 -37.04 -7.45 15.60
C VAL A 34 -38.37 -7.79 14.93
N ALA A 35 -38.55 -9.03 14.47
CA ALA A 35 -39.78 -9.50 13.87
C ALA A 35 -40.81 -9.87 14.97
N PRO A 36 -42.01 -9.28 14.95
CA PRO A 36 -43.06 -9.59 15.94
C PRO A 36 -43.68 -10.99 15.76
N TYR A 37 -43.57 -11.60 14.58
CA TYR A 37 -44.23 -12.87 14.26
C TYR A 37 -43.28 -13.90 13.65
N SER A 38 -43.58 -15.19 13.83
CA SER A 38 -42.89 -16.24 13.09
C SER A 38 -43.18 -16.13 11.58
N PRO A 39 -42.27 -16.61 10.70
CA PRO A 39 -42.49 -16.60 9.24
C PRO A 39 -43.75 -17.35 8.77
N THR A 40 -44.27 -18.26 9.61
CA THR A 40 -45.43 -19.10 9.34
C THR A 40 -46.73 -18.57 9.94
N THR A 41 -46.67 -17.60 10.85
CA THR A 41 -47.86 -17.03 11.51
C THR A 41 -48.73 -16.31 10.48
N SER A 42 -50.01 -16.69 10.41
CA SER A 42 -50.99 -16.22 9.42
C SER A 42 -52.25 -15.73 10.11
N PHE A 43 -52.70 -14.55 9.72
CA PHE A 43 -53.95 -13.94 10.17
C PHE A 43 -54.99 -14.07 9.06
N GLY A 44 -55.79 -15.14 9.11
CA GLY A 44 -56.65 -15.56 7.99
C GLY A 44 -57.68 -14.53 7.50
N SER A 45 -58.07 -13.54 8.31
CA SER A 45 -58.96 -12.44 7.92
C SER A 45 -58.24 -11.21 7.34
N SER A 46 -56.91 -11.25 7.25
CA SER A 46 -56.05 -10.11 6.92
C SER A 46 -55.26 -10.30 5.61
N SER A 47 -55.79 -11.07 4.66
CA SER A 47 -55.19 -11.20 3.32
C SER A 47 -55.03 -9.85 2.63
N PHE A 48 -53.83 -9.56 2.14
CA PHE A 48 -53.45 -8.27 1.54
C PHE A 48 -53.77 -7.05 2.41
N HIS A 49 -53.69 -7.20 3.74
CA HIS A 49 -53.91 -6.08 4.66
C HIS A 49 -52.85 -4.99 4.42
N PRO A 50 -53.22 -3.70 4.29
CA PRO A 50 -52.25 -2.62 4.13
C PRO A 50 -51.47 -2.40 5.44
N GLY A 51 -50.37 -1.67 5.37
CA GLY A 51 -49.68 -1.22 6.59
C GLY A 51 -50.65 -0.45 7.50
N ASN A 52 -50.68 -0.79 8.78
CA ASN A 52 -51.73 -0.34 9.71
C ASN A 52 -51.22 0.52 10.87
N VAL A 53 -49.94 0.88 10.83
CA VAL A 53 -49.29 1.72 11.83
C VAL A 53 -49.53 3.19 11.51
N GLU A 54 -50.11 3.94 12.45
CA GLU A 54 -50.32 5.39 12.35
C GLU A 54 -49.70 6.10 13.57
N LEU A 55 -49.14 7.29 13.33
CA LEU A 55 -48.65 8.16 14.41
C LEU A 55 -49.78 9.10 14.84
N THR A 56 -50.26 8.97 16.07
CA THR A 56 -51.29 9.83 16.65
C THR A 56 -50.72 10.69 17.77
N ARG A 57 -51.50 11.68 18.26
CA ARG A 57 -51.10 12.53 19.41
C ARG A 57 -50.83 11.73 20.70
N HIS A 58 -51.36 10.51 20.80
CA HIS A 58 -51.20 9.62 21.96
C HIS A 58 -50.11 8.54 21.76
N GLY A 59 -49.38 8.58 20.64
CA GLY A 59 -48.29 7.66 20.32
C GLY A 59 -48.52 6.84 19.04
N LEU A 60 -47.71 5.79 18.88
CA LEU A 60 -47.83 4.82 17.79
C LEU A 60 -49.02 3.89 18.05
N VAL A 61 -49.95 3.81 17.10
CA VAL A 61 -51.13 2.95 17.19
C VAL A 61 -51.26 2.09 15.93
N ALA A 62 -51.75 0.87 16.08
CA ALA A 62 -52.19 0.00 15.00
C ALA A 62 -53.70 0.22 14.82
N ARG A 63 -54.08 0.73 13.65
CA ARG A 63 -55.47 1.03 13.31
C ARG A 63 -56.15 -0.16 12.65
N GLU A 64 -57.38 -0.46 13.04
CA GLU A 64 -58.16 -1.50 12.38
C GLU A 64 -58.50 -1.14 10.93
N CYS A 65 -58.16 -2.03 10.00
CA CYS A 65 -58.53 -1.92 8.58
C CYS A 65 -59.28 -3.19 8.17
N ARG A 66 -60.45 -3.02 7.54
CA ARG A 66 -61.23 -4.13 7.00
C ARG A 66 -61.08 -4.19 5.49
N VAL A 67 -60.70 -5.34 4.97
CA VAL A 67 -60.60 -5.58 3.52
C VAL A 67 -62.02 -5.78 2.98
N LEU A 68 -62.46 -4.88 2.09
CA LEU A 68 -63.80 -4.94 1.48
C LEU A 68 -63.79 -5.81 0.22
N GLU A 69 -62.80 -5.61 -0.65
CA GLU A 69 -62.64 -6.39 -1.89
C GLU A 69 -61.15 -6.74 -2.11
N PRO A 70 -60.73 -7.99 -1.80
CA PRO A 70 -59.33 -8.42 -1.92
C PRO A 70 -58.77 -8.37 -3.34
N SER A 71 -59.59 -8.37 -4.39
CA SER A 71 -59.13 -8.34 -5.78
C SER A 71 -58.76 -6.94 -6.28
N LYS A 72 -59.24 -5.87 -5.62
CA LYS A 72 -59.06 -4.46 -6.03
C LYS A 72 -58.31 -3.59 -5.02
N CYS A 73 -57.79 -4.16 -3.94
CA CYS A 73 -57.18 -3.39 -2.85
C CYS A 73 -58.13 -2.33 -2.25
N LEU A 74 -59.42 -2.67 -2.14
CA LEU A 74 -60.40 -1.82 -1.48
C LEU A 74 -60.44 -2.18 0.00
N TYR A 75 -60.00 -1.25 0.84
CA TYR A 75 -60.01 -1.37 2.29
C TYR A 75 -60.74 -0.19 2.92
N ALA A 76 -61.43 -0.45 4.03
CA ALA A 76 -62.01 0.57 4.88
C ALA A 76 -61.20 0.68 6.17
N LYS A 77 -60.66 1.87 6.44
CA LYS A 77 -60.12 2.19 7.76
C LYS A 77 -61.27 2.45 8.71
N VAL A 78 -61.36 1.68 9.80
CA VAL A 78 -62.44 1.85 10.78
C VAL A 78 -62.27 3.22 11.46
N ARG A 79 -63.39 3.92 11.71
CA ARG A 79 -63.40 5.25 12.37
C ARG A 79 -63.80 5.06 13.84
N GLY A 80 -63.09 5.74 14.74
CA GLY A 80 -63.33 5.70 16.18
C GLY A 80 -62.02 5.43 16.93
N GLU A 81 -61.80 6.10 18.06
CA GLU A 81 -60.59 5.90 18.88
C GLU A 81 -60.52 4.50 19.50
N GLU A 82 -61.67 3.84 19.66
CA GLU A 82 -61.79 2.45 20.16
C GLU A 82 -61.14 1.40 19.23
N PHE A 83 -60.91 1.74 17.96
CA PHE A 83 -60.28 0.86 16.96
C PHE A 83 -58.79 1.19 16.73
N HIS A 84 -58.19 1.92 17.68
CA HIS A 84 -56.77 2.21 17.72
C HIS A 84 -56.11 1.38 18.82
N HIS A 85 -55.36 0.35 18.43
CA HIS A 85 -54.63 -0.48 19.37
C HIS A 85 -53.24 0.12 19.63
N LYS A 86 -52.92 0.40 20.90
CA LYS A 86 -51.64 1.03 21.26
C LYS A 86 -50.47 0.08 21.00
N ILE A 87 -49.48 0.53 20.24
CA ILE A 87 -48.25 -0.23 20.01
C ILE A 87 -47.29 0.04 21.17
N THR A 88 -46.87 -1.02 21.86
CA THR A 88 -45.88 -0.97 22.93
C THR A 88 -44.56 -1.54 22.45
N PHE A 89 -43.45 -0.91 22.84
CA PHE A 89 -42.12 -1.45 22.62
C PHE A 89 -41.83 -2.54 23.67
N PHE A 90 -41.09 -3.58 23.30
CA PHE A 90 -40.79 -4.73 24.17
C PHE A 90 -42.03 -5.52 24.62
N ALA A 91 -43.04 -5.60 23.74
CA ALA A 91 -44.28 -6.32 23.98
C ALA A 91 -44.04 -7.84 24.08
N LYS A 92 -44.88 -8.53 24.87
CA LYS A 92 -44.84 -9.99 25.02
C LYS A 92 -45.53 -10.64 23.82
N GLY A 93 -44.87 -11.60 23.17
CA GLY A 93 -45.37 -12.30 21.98
C GLY A 93 -44.97 -13.78 21.95
N GLU A 94 -44.90 -14.35 20.73
CA GLU A 94 -44.56 -15.75 20.52
C GLU A 94 -43.16 -16.10 21.06
N PRO A 95 -42.99 -17.21 21.81
CA PRO A 95 -41.69 -17.56 22.35
C PRO A 95 -40.71 -17.93 21.22
N TYR A 96 -39.52 -17.34 21.23
CA TYR A 96 -38.45 -17.61 20.28
C TYR A 96 -37.15 -18.01 20.98
N SER A 97 -36.28 -18.72 20.26
CA SER A 97 -34.94 -19.07 20.72
C SER A 97 -33.91 -18.11 20.12
N PHE A 98 -33.10 -17.51 20.98
CA PHE A 98 -31.97 -16.68 20.57
C PHE A 98 -30.73 -17.08 21.38
N LEU A 99 -29.65 -17.45 20.69
CA LEU A 99 -28.40 -17.93 21.30
C LEU A 99 -28.61 -19.06 22.34
N GLY A 100 -29.58 -19.95 22.11
CA GLY A 100 -29.89 -21.07 23.01
C GLY A 100 -30.76 -20.74 24.22
N MET A 101 -31.13 -19.47 24.42
CA MET A 101 -32.05 -19.01 25.46
C MET A 101 -33.44 -18.72 24.89
N ARG A 102 -34.49 -19.01 25.66
CA ARG A 102 -35.89 -18.72 25.28
C ARG A 102 -36.29 -17.31 25.73
N PHE A 103 -36.75 -16.51 24.79
CA PHE A 103 -37.30 -15.18 25.02
C PHE A 103 -38.74 -15.12 24.50
N SER A 104 -39.51 -14.16 24.99
CA SER A 104 -40.91 -13.95 24.58
C SER A 104 -41.24 -12.47 24.41
N ARG A 105 -40.23 -11.60 24.31
CA ARG A 105 -40.42 -10.16 24.13
C ARG A 105 -39.89 -9.75 22.76
N HIS A 106 -40.71 -9.11 21.96
CA HIS A 106 -40.35 -8.60 20.64
C HIS A 106 -40.18 -7.09 20.67
N LEU A 107 -39.52 -6.52 19.68
CA LEU A 107 -39.22 -5.09 19.59
C LEU A 107 -40.48 -4.23 19.73
N PHE A 108 -41.58 -4.64 19.10
CA PHE A 108 -42.87 -3.98 19.17
C PHE A 108 -44.01 -4.99 19.07
N GLY A 109 -45.18 -4.62 19.61
CA GLY A 109 -46.41 -5.40 19.52
C GLY A 109 -47.59 -4.64 20.12
N VAL A 110 -48.75 -5.27 20.16
CA VAL A 110 -49.96 -4.75 20.80
C VAL A 110 -50.22 -5.57 22.06
N GLU A 111 -50.62 -4.90 23.14
CA GLU A 111 -51.04 -5.61 24.36
C GLU A 111 -52.34 -6.36 24.08
N PRO A 112 -52.48 -7.62 24.53
CA PRO A 112 -53.69 -8.39 24.30
C PRO A 112 -54.88 -7.74 25.01
N ASP A 113 -56.03 -7.71 24.32
CA ASP A 113 -57.29 -7.22 24.87
C ASP A 113 -57.78 -8.11 26.04
N GLU A 114 -58.86 -7.74 26.73
CA GLU A 114 -59.42 -8.51 27.86
C GLU A 114 -59.75 -9.98 27.52
N SER A 115 -59.93 -10.29 26.23
CA SER A 115 -60.14 -11.65 25.70
C SER A 115 -58.83 -12.43 25.42
N GLY A 116 -57.66 -11.86 25.72
CA GLY A 116 -56.35 -12.47 25.49
C GLY A 116 -55.84 -12.39 24.05
N ASN A 117 -56.56 -11.73 23.14
CA ASN A 117 -56.19 -11.61 21.72
C ASN A 117 -55.56 -10.23 21.45
N ALA A 118 -54.42 -10.20 20.78
CA ALA A 118 -53.78 -8.97 20.33
C ALA A 118 -54.10 -8.69 18.86
N TYR A 119 -54.46 -7.46 18.53
CA TYR A 119 -54.66 -7.07 17.13
C TYR A 119 -53.33 -7.09 16.35
N PRO A 120 -53.28 -7.66 15.13
CA PRO A 120 -52.03 -7.78 14.38
C PRO A 120 -51.49 -6.43 13.91
N VAL A 121 -50.17 -6.27 14.01
CA VAL A 121 -49.43 -5.07 13.58
C VAL A 121 -48.69 -5.38 12.29
N PHE A 122 -49.11 -4.74 11.20
CA PHE A 122 -48.48 -4.88 9.89
C PHE A 122 -47.74 -3.59 9.55
N LEU A 123 -46.40 -3.61 9.61
CA LEU A 123 -45.59 -2.43 9.27
C LEU A 123 -45.59 -2.19 7.75
N PHE A 124 -45.42 -3.27 6.98
CA PHE A 124 -45.37 -3.24 5.51
C PHE A 124 -46.60 -3.88 4.84
N GLY A 125 -47.61 -4.24 5.64
CA GLY A 125 -48.78 -4.97 5.18
C GLY A 125 -48.60 -6.49 5.28
N ALA A 126 -49.61 -7.22 4.80
CA ALA A 126 -49.66 -8.67 4.79
C ALA A 126 -49.66 -9.23 3.35
N ASP A 127 -49.25 -10.49 3.22
CA ASP A 127 -49.29 -11.24 1.97
C ASP A 127 -50.71 -11.77 1.64
N ASN A 128 -50.83 -12.55 0.56
CA ASN A 128 -52.09 -13.17 0.15
C ASN A 128 -52.68 -14.15 1.18
N LEU A 129 -51.85 -14.69 2.07
CA LEU A 129 -52.21 -15.60 3.16
C LEU A 129 -52.36 -14.87 4.51
N GLY A 130 -52.34 -13.53 4.52
CA GLY A 130 -52.47 -12.74 5.75
C GLY A 130 -51.28 -12.87 6.70
N ARG A 131 -50.09 -13.23 6.20
CA ARG A 131 -48.84 -13.26 6.98
C ARG A 131 -48.15 -11.90 6.90
N ASP A 132 -47.53 -11.47 8.00
CA ASP A 132 -46.85 -10.17 8.06
C ASP A 132 -45.62 -10.11 7.13
N LEU A 133 -45.63 -9.16 6.19
CA LEU A 133 -44.56 -9.00 5.21
C LEU A 133 -43.25 -8.54 5.86
N PHE A 134 -43.31 -7.71 6.91
CA PHE A 134 -42.12 -7.22 7.60
C PHE A 134 -41.34 -8.36 8.27
N SER A 135 -42.02 -9.18 9.07
CA SER A 135 -41.43 -10.35 9.74
C SER A 135 -40.83 -11.31 8.71
N ARG A 136 -41.55 -11.57 7.62
CA ARG A 136 -41.07 -12.43 6.53
C ARG A 136 -39.84 -11.85 5.82
N ILE A 137 -39.77 -10.53 5.58
CA ILE A 137 -38.59 -9.88 5.01
C ILE A 137 -37.38 -10.00 5.95
N VAL A 138 -37.55 -9.74 7.25
CA VAL A 138 -36.46 -9.79 8.23
C VAL A 138 -35.89 -11.22 8.35
N HIS A 139 -36.77 -12.22 8.46
CA HIS A 139 -36.36 -13.62 8.46
C HIS A 139 -35.77 -14.07 7.11
N GLY A 140 -36.32 -13.60 5.98
CA GLY A 140 -35.82 -13.87 4.64
C GLY A 140 -34.42 -13.30 4.39
N SER A 141 -34.16 -12.10 4.92
CA SER A 141 -32.85 -11.44 4.85
C SER A 141 -31.76 -12.32 5.48
N ARG A 142 -32.07 -13.01 6.58
CA ARG A 142 -31.14 -13.91 7.26
C ARG A 142 -30.68 -15.05 6.39
N ILE A 143 -31.59 -15.63 5.62
CA ILE A 143 -31.26 -16.75 4.73
C ILE A 143 -30.50 -16.24 3.50
N SER A 144 -31.06 -15.28 2.76
CA SER A 144 -30.47 -14.82 1.49
C SER A 144 -29.08 -14.18 1.67
N LEU A 145 -28.88 -13.36 2.70
CA LEU A 145 -27.58 -12.69 2.94
C LEU A 145 -26.50 -13.66 3.42
N THR A 146 -26.86 -14.63 4.28
CA THR A 146 -25.88 -15.61 4.77
C THR A 146 -25.42 -16.56 3.67
N ILE A 147 -26.32 -17.00 2.78
CA ILE A 147 -25.93 -17.80 1.61
C ILE A 147 -24.93 -17.02 0.75
N GLY A 148 -25.22 -15.75 0.46
CA GLY A 148 -24.33 -14.90 -0.35
C GLY A 148 -22.92 -14.77 0.25
N PHE A 149 -22.82 -14.53 1.56
CA PHE A 149 -21.54 -14.38 2.25
C PHE A 149 -20.77 -15.71 2.35
N VAL A 150 -21.43 -16.79 2.76
CA VAL A 150 -20.78 -18.10 2.94
C VAL A 150 -20.36 -18.68 1.59
N ALA A 151 -21.21 -18.62 0.56
CA ALA A 151 -20.85 -19.08 -0.79
C ALA A 151 -19.67 -18.29 -1.35
N SER A 152 -19.61 -16.98 -1.12
CA SER A 152 -18.48 -16.14 -1.51
C SER A 152 -17.18 -16.52 -0.80
N ALA A 153 -17.22 -16.76 0.51
CA ALA A 153 -16.04 -17.17 1.27
C ALA A 153 -15.50 -18.54 0.82
N VAL A 154 -16.37 -19.52 0.59
CA VAL A 154 -15.98 -20.85 0.09
C VAL A 154 -15.43 -20.75 -1.34
N SER A 155 -16.11 -20.00 -2.21
CA SER A 155 -15.66 -19.73 -3.58
C SER A 155 -14.28 -19.08 -3.61
N LEU A 156 -14.04 -18.07 -2.77
CA LEU A 156 -12.74 -17.41 -2.64
C LEU A 156 -11.65 -18.37 -2.17
N LEU A 157 -11.94 -19.22 -1.19
CA LEU A 157 -10.99 -20.21 -0.69
C LEU A 157 -10.60 -21.21 -1.80
N LEU A 158 -11.59 -21.71 -2.56
CA LEU A 158 -11.33 -22.55 -3.73
C LEU A 158 -10.51 -21.81 -4.78
N ALA A 159 -10.81 -20.53 -5.05
CA ALA A 159 -10.07 -19.72 -5.99
C ALA A 159 -8.60 -19.53 -5.56
N ILE A 160 -8.36 -19.23 -4.28
CA ILE A 160 -7.01 -19.07 -3.71
C ILE A 160 -6.19 -20.35 -3.84
N VAL A 161 -6.76 -21.48 -3.44
CA VAL A 161 -6.07 -22.76 -3.46
C VAL A 161 -5.82 -23.25 -4.89
N LEU A 162 -6.88 -23.31 -5.70
CA LEU A 162 -6.81 -23.88 -7.06
C LEU A 162 -6.13 -22.92 -8.04
N GLY A 163 -6.48 -21.63 -8.01
CA GLY A 163 -5.84 -20.61 -8.85
C GLY A 163 -4.39 -20.36 -8.47
N GLY A 164 -4.07 -20.36 -7.17
CA GLY A 164 -2.70 -20.28 -6.65
C GLY A 164 -1.85 -21.46 -7.10
N ALA A 165 -2.34 -22.69 -6.92
CA ALA A 165 -1.64 -23.89 -7.35
C ALA A 165 -1.45 -23.94 -8.88
N ALA A 166 -2.50 -23.63 -9.66
CA ALA A 166 -2.43 -23.60 -11.11
C ALA A 166 -1.39 -22.58 -11.61
N GLY A 167 -1.44 -21.35 -11.10
CA GLY A 167 -0.50 -20.30 -11.49
C GLY A 167 0.95 -20.59 -11.07
N PHE A 168 1.16 -21.16 -9.88
CA PHE A 168 2.50 -21.38 -9.34
C PHE A 168 3.18 -22.62 -9.92
N TYR A 169 2.54 -23.77 -9.92
CA TYR A 169 3.17 -25.02 -10.38
C TYR A 169 3.22 -25.12 -11.90
N GLY A 170 2.24 -24.54 -12.62
CA GLY A 170 2.19 -24.63 -14.08
C GLY A 170 1.97 -26.06 -14.59
N GLY A 171 2.21 -26.26 -15.89
CA GLY A 171 2.22 -27.58 -16.52
C GLY A 171 0.92 -28.36 -16.36
N ALA A 172 1.02 -29.61 -15.86
CA ALA A 172 -0.12 -30.50 -15.69
C ALA A 172 -1.14 -30.01 -14.66
N ALA A 173 -0.68 -29.37 -13.57
CA ALA A 173 -1.56 -28.83 -12.54
C ALA A 173 -2.41 -27.68 -13.09
N ASP A 174 -1.76 -26.74 -13.78
CA ASP A 174 -2.44 -25.64 -14.46
C ASP A 174 -3.44 -26.13 -15.50
N TRP A 175 -3.00 -27.02 -16.40
CA TRP A 175 -3.85 -27.58 -17.45
C TRP A 175 -5.09 -28.27 -16.88
N THR A 176 -4.93 -29.11 -15.85
CA THR A 176 -6.04 -29.87 -15.26
C THR A 176 -7.04 -28.96 -14.55
N ILE A 177 -6.54 -28.06 -13.70
CA ILE A 177 -7.41 -27.15 -12.93
C ILE A 177 -8.11 -26.17 -13.88
N MET A 178 -7.41 -25.63 -14.87
CA MET A 178 -8.00 -24.71 -15.83
C MET A 178 -8.98 -25.40 -16.78
N ARG A 179 -8.73 -26.64 -17.19
CA ARG A 179 -9.71 -27.39 -17.99
C ARG A 179 -11.00 -27.66 -17.22
N ALA A 180 -10.89 -28.00 -15.93
CA ALA A 180 -12.06 -28.13 -15.05
C ALA A 180 -12.79 -26.78 -14.88
N SER A 181 -12.06 -25.70 -14.61
CA SER A 181 -12.61 -24.34 -14.50
C SER A 181 -13.31 -23.88 -15.78
N GLU A 182 -12.71 -24.14 -16.95
CA GLU A 182 -13.29 -23.86 -18.27
C GLU A 182 -14.58 -24.65 -18.47
N PHE A 183 -14.61 -25.94 -18.12
CA PHE A 183 -15.82 -26.76 -18.19
C PHE A 183 -16.99 -26.13 -17.41
N PHE A 184 -16.75 -25.69 -16.17
CA PHE A 184 -17.78 -25.03 -15.37
C PHE A 184 -18.25 -23.70 -15.99
N MET A 185 -17.38 -22.98 -16.69
CA MET A 185 -17.70 -21.70 -17.30
C MET A 185 -18.31 -21.78 -18.70
N LEU A 186 -18.17 -22.93 -19.37
CA LEU A 186 -18.86 -23.20 -20.64
C LEU A 186 -20.38 -23.26 -20.45
N ILE A 187 -20.83 -23.71 -19.27
CA ILE A 187 -22.25 -23.80 -18.94
C ILE A 187 -22.65 -22.49 -18.23
N PRO A 188 -23.69 -21.78 -18.70
CA PRO A 188 -24.21 -20.64 -17.97
C PRO A 188 -24.55 -21.01 -16.53
N GLY A 189 -24.00 -20.27 -15.57
CA GLY A 189 -24.01 -20.68 -14.16
C GLY A 189 -25.40 -20.99 -13.60
N LEU A 190 -26.41 -20.21 -14.01
CA LEU A 190 -27.81 -20.46 -13.63
C LEU A 190 -28.29 -21.84 -14.12
N TYR A 191 -28.03 -22.21 -15.37
CA TYR A 191 -28.45 -23.51 -15.90
C TYR A 191 -27.76 -24.67 -15.20
N LEU A 192 -26.48 -24.51 -14.86
CA LEU A 192 -25.76 -25.51 -14.09
C LEU A 192 -26.35 -25.68 -12.69
N ILE A 193 -26.67 -24.57 -12.00
CA ILE A 193 -27.31 -24.63 -10.67
C ILE A 193 -28.69 -25.31 -10.77
N LEU A 194 -29.51 -24.96 -11.78
CA LEU A 194 -30.82 -25.56 -11.99
C LEU A 194 -30.72 -27.06 -12.26
N PHE A 195 -29.76 -27.49 -13.10
CA PHE A 195 -29.47 -28.89 -13.36
C PHE A 195 -29.00 -29.63 -12.11
N LEU A 196 -28.02 -29.09 -11.38
CA LEU A 196 -27.53 -29.70 -10.14
C LEU A 196 -28.64 -29.80 -9.10
N ARG A 197 -29.53 -28.82 -9.03
CA ARG A 197 -30.67 -28.82 -8.12
C ARG A 197 -31.74 -29.85 -8.49
N SER A 198 -31.99 -30.07 -9.78
CA SER A 198 -32.98 -31.05 -10.26
C SER A 198 -32.55 -32.50 -10.02
N LEU A 199 -31.25 -32.75 -9.86
CA LEU A 199 -30.71 -34.07 -9.48
C LEU A 199 -30.95 -34.43 -8.00
N LEU A 200 -31.38 -33.47 -7.18
CA LEU A 200 -31.58 -33.66 -5.75
C LEU A 200 -33.05 -33.86 -5.37
N ASN A 201 -33.28 -34.54 -4.26
CA ASN A 201 -34.62 -34.78 -3.74
C ASN A 201 -35.36 -33.45 -3.46
N ASN A 202 -36.66 -33.44 -3.69
CA ASN A 202 -37.52 -32.28 -3.46
C ASN A 202 -37.97 -32.16 -1.99
N VAL A 203 -37.88 -33.24 -1.21
CA VAL A 203 -38.25 -33.25 0.22
C VAL A 203 -36.98 -33.12 1.06
N MET A 204 -36.57 -31.88 1.32
CA MET A 204 -35.37 -31.58 2.12
C MET A 204 -35.72 -30.59 3.23
N ASP A 205 -35.18 -30.84 4.41
CA ASP A 205 -35.27 -29.87 5.51
C ASP A 205 -34.61 -28.53 5.10
N SER A 206 -35.12 -27.43 5.66
CA SER A 206 -34.68 -26.07 5.33
C SER A 206 -33.17 -25.87 5.55
N GLY A 207 -32.59 -26.51 6.58
CA GLY A 207 -31.15 -26.44 6.83
C GLY A 207 -30.31 -27.16 5.79
N THR A 208 -30.79 -28.30 5.28
CA THR A 208 -30.07 -29.07 4.25
C THR A 208 -30.15 -28.37 2.90
N SER A 209 -31.32 -27.83 2.56
CA SER A 209 -31.51 -27.00 1.35
C SER A 209 -30.57 -25.80 1.35
N TYR A 210 -30.44 -25.10 2.49
CA TYR A 210 -29.49 -24.01 2.67
C TYR A 210 -28.04 -24.41 2.36
N MET A 211 -27.56 -25.51 2.95
CA MET A 211 -26.18 -25.97 2.77
C MET A 211 -25.90 -26.34 1.31
N ILE A 212 -26.83 -27.06 0.69
CA ILE A 212 -26.68 -27.51 -0.70
C ILE A 212 -26.63 -26.35 -1.67
N ILE A 213 -27.56 -25.39 -1.54
CA ILE A 213 -27.56 -24.18 -2.39
C ILE A 213 -26.24 -23.42 -2.23
N THR A 214 -25.75 -23.29 -1.00
CA THR A 214 -24.46 -22.65 -0.71
C THR A 214 -23.29 -23.35 -1.40
N VAL A 215 -23.23 -24.68 -1.34
CA VAL A 215 -22.19 -25.48 -2.01
C VAL A 215 -22.29 -25.37 -3.53
N MET A 216 -23.50 -25.42 -4.10
CA MET A 216 -23.71 -25.24 -5.55
C MET A 216 -23.22 -23.87 -6.02
N LEU A 217 -23.61 -22.80 -5.31
CA LEU A 217 -23.18 -21.44 -5.65
C LEU A 217 -21.66 -21.30 -5.56
N ALA A 218 -21.02 -21.84 -4.51
CA ALA A 218 -19.56 -21.82 -4.39
C ALA A 218 -18.87 -22.60 -5.51
N LEU A 219 -19.41 -23.77 -5.88
CA LEU A 219 -18.88 -24.62 -6.96
C LEU A 219 -18.98 -23.95 -8.34
N VAL A 220 -20.03 -23.18 -8.59
CA VAL A 220 -20.19 -22.44 -9.86
C VAL A 220 -19.41 -21.12 -9.85
N GLY A 221 -19.19 -20.53 -8.68
CA GLY A 221 -18.58 -19.20 -8.55
C GLY A 221 -17.05 -19.16 -8.57
N TRP A 222 -16.37 -20.21 -8.10
CA TRP A 222 -14.88 -20.20 -7.99
C TRP A 222 -14.11 -20.07 -9.32
N PRO A 223 -14.56 -20.61 -10.48
CA PRO A 223 -13.76 -20.66 -11.70
C PRO A 223 -13.27 -19.28 -12.20
N GLY A 224 -14.14 -18.27 -12.15
CA GLY A 224 -13.81 -16.92 -12.60
C GLY A 224 -12.69 -16.29 -11.77
N SER A 225 -12.84 -16.32 -10.45
CA SER A 225 -11.83 -15.81 -9.51
C SER A 225 -10.52 -16.60 -9.58
N ALA A 226 -10.59 -17.93 -9.75
CA ALA A 226 -9.41 -18.78 -9.89
C ALA A 226 -8.60 -18.46 -11.14
N ARG A 227 -9.26 -18.20 -12.29
CA ARG A 227 -8.55 -17.81 -13.52
C ARG A 227 -7.82 -16.48 -13.36
N THR A 228 -8.49 -15.48 -12.77
CA THR A 228 -7.88 -14.17 -12.53
C THR A 228 -6.68 -14.28 -11.58
N LEU A 229 -6.84 -15.05 -10.48
CA LEU A 229 -5.75 -15.28 -9.54
C LEU A 229 -4.57 -16.02 -10.20
N ARG A 230 -4.85 -17.06 -10.99
CA ARG A 230 -3.84 -17.81 -11.74
C ARG A 230 -3.00 -16.89 -12.64
N GLY A 231 -3.64 -15.95 -13.34
CA GLY A 231 -2.94 -14.94 -14.15
C GLY A 231 -2.00 -14.05 -13.33
N MET A 232 -2.48 -13.56 -12.18
CA MET A 232 -1.66 -12.72 -11.28
C MET A 232 -0.50 -13.50 -10.66
N VAL A 233 -0.74 -14.71 -10.19
CA VAL A 233 0.29 -15.60 -9.62
C VAL A 233 1.35 -15.89 -10.66
N HIS A 234 0.97 -16.12 -11.92
CA HIS A 234 1.91 -16.35 -13.01
C HIS A 234 2.78 -15.11 -13.32
N ALA A 235 2.23 -13.90 -13.19
CA ALA A 235 3.00 -12.67 -13.34
C ALA A 235 4.02 -12.51 -12.19
N ILE A 236 3.55 -12.65 -10.94
CA ILE A 236 4.38 -12.47 -9.74
C ILE A 236 5.43 -13.58 -9.59
N LYS A 237 5.15 -14.80 -10.06
CA LYS A 237 6.09 -15.93 -10.02
C LYS A 237 7.44 -15.63 -10.69
N ARG A 238 7.46 -14.71 -11.66
CA ARG A 238 8.66 -14.33 -12.44
C ARG A 238 9.44 -13.16 -11.83
N GLU A 239 9.00 -12.66 -10.67
CA GLU A 239 9.72 -11.62 -9.96
C GLU A 239 10.92 -12.23 -9.22
N GLU A 240 12.02 -11.48 -9.15
CA GLU A 240 13.31 -11.93 -8.58
C GLU A 240 13.13 -12.53 -7.18
N PHE A 241 12.32 -11.92 -6.31
CA PHE A 241 12.10 -12.40 -4.95
C PHE A 241 11.42 -13.78 -4.86
N VAL A 242 10.62 -14.17 -5.87
CA VAL A 242 10.00 -15.50 -5.91
C VAL A 242 11.00 -16.52 -6.42
N GLU A 243 11.81 -16.15 -7.42
CA GLU A 243 12.90 -16.99 -7.92
C GLU A 243 13.91 -17.28 -6.79
N ASP A 244 14.28 -16.26 -6.01
CA ASP A 244 15.16 -16.40 -4.85
C ASP A 244 14.57 -17.36 -3.80
N ALA A 245 13.29 -17.22 -3.45
CA ALA A 245 12.61 -18.12 -2.50
C ALA A 245 12.65 -19.59 -2.96
N VAL A 246 12.48 -19.83 -4.26
CA VAL A 246 12.52 -21.17 -4.85
C VAL A 246 13.95 -21.72 -4.85
N LEU A 247 14.95 -20.89 -5.14
CA LEU A 247 16.37 -21.27 -5.11
C LEU A 247 16.85 -21.61 -3.69
N GLU A 248 16.33 -20.93 -2.67
CA GLU A 248 16.57 -21.27 -1.26
C GLU A 248 15.84 -22.54 -0.79
N GLY A 249 15.00 -23.14 -1.63
CA GLY A 249 14.27 -24.37 -1.31
C GLY A 249 13.03 -24.15 -0.44
N VAL A 250 12.49 -22.93 -0.37
CA VAL A 250 11.24 -22.66 0.34
C VAL A 250 10.09 -23.42 -0.35
N PRO A 251 9.26 -24.18 0.38
CA PRO A 251 8.20 -24.96 -0.25
C PRO A 251 7.19 -24.06 -0.96
N GLY A 252 6.79 -24.43 -2.18
CA GLY A 252 5.92 -23.59 -3.03
C GLY A 252 4.62 -23.13 -2.37
N ILE A 253 4.02 -23.96 -1.52
CA ILE A 253 2.82 -23.58 -0.75
C ILE A 253 3.10 -22.41 0.21
N ALA A 254 4.28 -22.38 0.86
CA ALA A 254 4.68 -21.28 1.71
C ALA A 254 4.96 -20.03 0.86
N VAL A 255 5.58 -20.18 -0.32
CA VAL A 255 5.80 -19.07 -1.25
C VAL A 255 4.48 -18.41 -1.66
N ILE A 256 3.48 -19.22 -2.03
CA ILE A 256 2.15 -18.74 -2.40
C ILE A 256 1.53 -17.95 -1.25
N PHE A 257 1.40 -18.55 -0.05
CA PHE A 257 0.66 -17.91 1.04
C PHE A 257 1.41 -16.78 1.75
N ARG A 258 2.75 -16.83 1.79
CA ARG A 258 3.57 -15.85 2.51
C ARG A 258 4.00 -14.66 1.65
N HIS A 259 4.22 -14.87 0.35
CA HIS A 259 4.78 -13.86 -0.54
C HIS A 259 3.80 -13.42 -1.64
N ILE A 260 3.11 -14.36 -2.30
CA ILE A 260 2.26 -14.04 -3.47
C ILE A 260 0.86 -13.54 -3.07
N ILE A 261 0.14 -14.29 -2.24
CA ILE A 261 -1.25 -13.96 -1.85
C ILE A 261 -1.36 -12.58 -1.19
N PRO A 262 -0.45 -12.17 -0.29
CA PRO A 262 -0.47 -10.81 0.27
C PRO A 262 -0.32 -9.70 -0.78
N GLN A 263 0.39 -9.94 -1.88
CA GLN A 263 0.52 -8.94 -2.95
C GLN A 263 -0.75 -8.78 -3.80
N VAL A 264 -1.55 -9.84 -3.92
CA VAL A 264 -2.81 -9.82 -4.70
C VAL A 264 -4.04 -9.60 -3.83
N SER A 265 -3.88 -9.36 -2.53
CA SER A 265 -5.00 -9.28 -1.58
C SER A 265 -5.98 -8.15 -1.90
N SER A 266 -5.50 -7.04 -2.47
CA SER A 266 -6.35 -5.92 -2.90
C SER A 266 -7.36 -6.37 -3.95
N LEU A 267 -6.89 -7.10 -4.97
CA LEU A 267 -7.75 -7.67 -6.01
C LEU A 267 -8.72 -8.71 -5.44
N LEU A 268 -8.25 -9.56 -4.51
CA LEU A 268 -9.11 -10.55 -3.86
C LEU A 268 -10.24 -9.91 -3.05
N ILE A 269 -9.96 -8.82 -2.32
CA ILE A 269 -10.98 -8.06 -1.58
C ILE A 269 -12.02 -7.48 -2.54
N VAL A 270 -11.58 -6.86 -3.63
CA VAL A 270 -12.49 -6.27 -4.64
C VAL A 270 -13.33 -7.35 -5.32
N SER A 271 -12.71 -8.45 -5.76
CA SER A 271 -13.41 -9.57 -6.39
C SER A 271 -14.44 -10.21 -5.46
N THR A 272 -14.12 -10.37 -4.17
CA THR A 272 -15.03 -10.94 -3.17
C THR A 272 -16.21 -10.00 -2.92
N THR A 273 -15.95 -8.70 -2.81
CA THR A 273 -17.00 -7.70 -2.56
C THR A 273 -18.00 -7.63 -3.71
N LEU A 274 -17.55 -7.79 -4.95
CA LEU A 274 -18.43 -7.87 -6.14
C LEU A 274 -19.12 -9.24 -6.28
N ALA A 275 -18.51 -10.32 -5.78
CA ALA A 275 -19.09 -11.66 -5.85
C ALA A 275 -20.28 -11.84 -4.90
N ILE A 276 -20.26 -11.22 -3.71
CA ILE A 276 -21.34 -11.35 -2.71
C ILE A 276 -22.72 -10.97 -3.30
N PRO A 277 -22.92 -9.80 -3.93
CA PRO A 277 -24.17 -9.47 -4.61
C PRO A 277 -24.58 -10.49 -5.67
N GLY A 278 -23.63 -11.01 -6.45
CA GLY A 278 -23.88 -12.02 -7.48
C GLY A 278 -24.45 -13.31 -6.91
N PHE A 279 -23.93 -13.77 -5.77
CA PHE A 279 -24.45 -14.96 -5.07
C PHE A 279 -25.82 -14.70 -4.44
N ILE A 280 -26.04 -13.53 -3.83
CA ILE A 280 -27.35 -13.14 -3.28
C ILE A 280 -28.41 -13.15 -4.40
N MET A 281 -28.09 -12.56 -5.55
CA MET A 281 -28.98 -12.55 -6.72
C MET A 281 -29.23 -13.95 -7.27
N SER A 282 -28.21 -14.81 -7.31
CA SER A 282 -28.35 -16.20 -7.79
C SER A 282 -29.23 -17.04 -6.87
N GLU A 283 -29.05 -16.92 -5.56
CA GLU A 283 -29.93 -17.55 -4.56
C GLU A 283 -31.37 -17.05 -4.71
N THR A 284 -31.54 -15.72 -4.78
CA THR A 284 -32.85 -15.09 -4.93
C THR A 284 -33.55 -15.58 -6.20
N THR A 285 -32.80 -15.73 -7.29
CA THR A 285 -33.33 -16.25 -8.57
C THR A 285 -33.76 -17.70 -8.45
N LEU A 286 -32.96 -18.55 -7.78
CA LEU A 286 -33.29 -19.96 -7.58
C LEU A 286 -34.54 -20.13 -6.70
N SER A 287 -34.61 -19.37 -5.60
CA SER A 287 -35.77 -19.31 -4.72
C SER A 287 -37.01 -18.73 -5.43
N TYR A 288 -36.83 -17.75 -6.32
CA TYR A 288 -37.89 -17.22 -7.16
C TYR A 288 -38.46 -18.29 -8.12
N LEU A 289 -37.59 -19.11 -8.71
CA LEU A 289 -38.00 -20.21 -9.59
C LEU A 289 -38.59 -21.42 -8.83
N GLY A 290 -38.72 -21.35 -7.51
CA GLY A 290 -39.26 -22.44 -6.68
C GLY A 290 -38.28 -23.61 -6.46
N LEU A 291 -37.04 -23.48 -6.91
CA LEU A 291 -35.99 -24.50 -6.79
C LEU A 291 -35.03 -24.22 -5.61
N GLY A 292 -35.15 -23.04 -5.00
CA GLY A 292 -34.36 -22.63 -3.85
C GLY A 292 -35.00 -23.02 -2.52
N ILE A 293 -35.08 -22.06 -1.61
CA ILE A 293 -35.65 -22.27 -0.28
C ILE A 293 -37.17 -22.12 -0.37
N ALA A 294 -37.87 -23.18 0.04
CA ALA A 294 -39.31 -23.28 0.06
C ALA A 294 -39.85 -23.35 1.51
N ASP A 295 -41.17 -23.18 1.65
CA ASP A 295 -41.88 -23.23 2.93
C ASP A 295 -41.52 -24.48 3.76
N PRO A 296 -41.42 -24.38 5.09
CA PRO A 296 -41.82 -23.23 5.94
C PRO A 296 -40.76 -22.11 6.06
N ALA A 297 -39.57 -22.28 5.49
CA ALA A 297 -38.54 -21.25 5.49
C ALA A 297 -38.81 -20.16 4.45
N VAL A 298 -38.33 -18.94 4.73
CA VAL A 298 -38.53 -17.77 3.87
C VAL A 298 -37.18 -17.26 3.37
N SER A 299 -37.10 -16.95 2.08
CA SER A 299 -36.00 -16.21 1.44
C SER A 299 -36.58 -15.03 0.64
N TRP A 300 -35.75 -14.05 0.27
CA TRP A 300 -36.24 -12.94 -0.58
C TRP A 300 -36.79 -13.41 -1.91
N GLY A 301 -36.17 -14.42 -2.53
CA GLY A 301 -36.69 -15.00 -3.78
C GLY A 301 -38.07 -15.63 -3.61
N SER A 302 -38.30 -16.34 -2.50
CA SER A 302 -39.59 -16.98 -2.21
C SER A 302 -40.72 -15.96 -1.99
N LEU A 303 -40.39 -14.78 -1.43
CA LEU A 303 -41.33 -13.67 -1.26
C LEU A 303 -41.73 -13.10 -2.62
N ILE A 304 -40.74 -12.84 -3.47
CA ILE A 304 -40.97 -12.29 -4.80
C ILE A 304 -41.84 -13.25 -5.64
N ASN A 305 -41.58 -14.56 -5.64
CA ASN A 305 -42.36 -15.49 -6.45
C ASN A 305 -43.86 -15.51 -6.10
N ARG A 306 -44.16 -15.57 -4.80
CA ARG A 306 -45.55 -15.73 -4.32
C ARG A 306 -46.37 -14.46 -4.38
N ASP A 307 -45.74 -13.33 -4.07
CA ASP A 307 -46.45 -12.07 -3.87
C ASP A 307 -46.62 -11.30 -5.19
N ILE A 308 -45.71 -11.53 -6.17
CA ILE A 308 -45.60 -10.73 -7.40
C ILE A 308 -45.99 -11.49 -8.69
N SER A 309 -46.25 -12.81 -8.64
CA SER A 309 -46.45 -13.63 -9.85
C SER A 309 -47.66 -13.27 -10.73
N THR A 310 -48.61 -12.44 -10.27
CA THR A 310 -49.70 -11.92 -11.10
C THR A 310 -49.59 -10.40 -11.29
N LEU A 311 -49.66 -9.96 -12.55
CA LEU A 311 -49.57 -8.54 -12.94
C LEU A 311 -50.63 -7.66 -12.25
N SER A 312 -51.77 -8.26 -11.88
CA SER A 312 -52.84 -7.63 -11.10
C SER A 312 -52.43 -7.30 -9.66
N ASN A 313 -51.66 -8.18 -9.01
CA ASN A 313 -51.22 -7.97 -7.63
C ASN A 313 -50.22 -6.82 -7.54
N LEU A 314 -49.31 -6.71 -8.51
CA LEU A 314 -48.35 -5.61 -8.60
C LEU A 314 -49.02 -4.24 -8.70
N ARG A 315 -50.09 -4.12 -9.52
CA ARG A 315 -50.81 -2.86 -9.68
C ARG A 315 -51.59 -2.49 -8.43
N ASN A 316 -52.18 -3.47 -7.76
CA ASN A 316 -53.09 -3.24 -6.65
C ASN A 316 -52.38 -3.15 -5.29
N PHE A 317 -51.21 -3.79 -5.14
CA PHE A 317 -50.49 -3.94 -3.87
C PHE A 317 -49.00 -3.56 -4.00
N PRO A 318 -48.67 -2.26 -4.09
CA PRO A 318 -47.31 -1.79 -4.35
C PRO A 318 -46.31 -2.13 -3.23
N TRP A 319 -46.76 -2.35 -1.99
CA TRP A 319 -45.88 -2.72 -0.87
C TRP A 319 -45.25 -4.11 -1.03
N LEU A 320 -45.80 -4.98 -1.89
CA LEU A 320 -45.19 -6.27 -2.21
C LEU A 320 -43.84 -6.14 -2.93
N LEU A 321 -43.50 -4.95 -3.46
CA LEU A 321 -42.20 -4.65 -4.07
C LEU A 321 -41.08 -4.32 -3.08
N ILE A 322 -41.39 -4.16 -1.78
CA ILE A 322 -40.38 -3.81 -0.76
C ILE A 322 -39.19 -4.79 -0.74
N PRO A 323 -39.37 -6.14 -0.81
CA PRO A 323 -38.24 -7.08 -0.88
C PRO A 323 -37.34 -6.83 -2.10
N VAL A 324 -37.89 -6.41 -3.24
CA VAL A 324 -37.13 -6.12 -4.47
C VAL A 324 -36.28 -4.86 -4.30
N PHE A 325 -36.86 -3.79 -3.76
CA PHE A 325 -36.10 -2.55 -3.48
C PHE A 325 -35.00 -2.77 -2.44
N LEU A 326 -35.26 -3.61 -1.44
CA LEU A 326 -34.29 -3.95 -0.41
C LEU A 326 -33.14 -4.78 -0.99
N LEU A 327 -33.44 -5.77 -1.84
CA LEU A 327 -32.44 -6.53 -2.59
C LEU A 327 -31.55 -5.60 -3.44
N LEU A 328 -32.15 -4.69 -4.23
CA LEU A 328 -31.40 -3.72 -5.05
C LEU A 328 -30.54 -2.77 -4.20
N SER A 329 -31.06 -2.33 -3.05
CA SER A 329 -30.33 -1.44 -2.13
C SER A 329 -29.12 -2.14 -1.54
N VAL A 330 -29.25 -3.42 -1.18
CA VAL A 330 -28.13 -4.21 -0.64
C VAL A 330 -27.08 -4.50 -1.71
N THR A 331 -27.48 -4.86 -2.92
CA THR A 331 -26.52 -5.11 -4.00
C THR A 331 -25.75 -3.84 -4.36
N MET A 332 -26.42 -2.68 -4.44
CA MET A 332 -25.74 -1.39 -4.60
C MET A 332 -24.81 -1.04 -3.43
N ALA A 333 -25.24 -1.28 -2.19
CA ALA A 333 -24.42 -0.99 -1.01
C ALA A 333 -23.11 -1.78 -1.02
N PHE A 334 -23.15 -3.07 -1.36
CA PHE A 334 -21.94 -3.87 -1.52
C PHE A 334 -21.04 -3.36 -2.64
N ASN A 335 -21.60 -2.97 -3.80
CA ASN A 335 -20.82 -2.41 -4.90
C ASN A 335 -20.09 -1.12 -4.49
N PHE A 336 -20.77 -0.18 -3.85
CA PHE A 336 -20.14 1.07 -3.39
C PHE A 336 -19.07 0.85 -2.31
N VAL A 337 -19.28 -0.13 -1.42
CA VAL A 337 -18.24 -0.55 -0.47
C VAL A 337 -17.04 -1.14 -1.20
N GLY A 338 -17.27 -1.95 -2.23
CA GLY A 338 -16.23 -2.54 -3.07
C GLY A 338 -15.38 -1.50 -3.79
N ASP A 339 -16.03 -0.51 -4.40
CA ASP A 339 -15.34 0.61 -5.08
C ASP A 339 -14.51 1.44 -4.10
N ALA A 340 -15.05 1.73 -2.92
CA ALA A 340 -14.31 2.49 -1.91
C ALA A 340 -13.11 1.69 -1.34
N LEU A 341 -13.25 0.36 -1.20
CA LEU A 341 -12.13 -0.50 -0.83
C LEU A 341 -11.07 -0.55 -1.92
N ARG A 342 -11.48 -0.65 -3.20
CA ARG A 342 -10.57 -0.59 -4.34
C ARG A 342 -9.74 0.70 -4.33
N ASP A 343 -10.40 1.84 -4.17
CA ASP A 343 -9.74 3.16 -4.13
C ASP A 343 -8.83 3.34 -2.92
N TYR A 344 -9.15 2.70 -1.79
CA TYR A 344 -8.29 2.73 -0.60
C TYR A 344 -6.97 1.99 -0.81
N PHE A 345 -7.02 0.89 -1.56
CA PHE A 345 -5.85 0.06 -1.86
C PHE A 345 -5.12 0.49 -3.15
N ASP A 346 -5.61 1.52 -3.85
CA ASP A 346 -4.93 2.09 -5.02
C ASP A 346 -3.72 2.96 -4.57
N PRO A 347 -2.48 2.60 -4.96
CA PRO A 347 -1.28 3.33 -4.57
C PRO A 347 -1.20 4.77 -5.10
N TYR A 348 -2.00 5.15 -6.10
CA TYR A 348 -1.96 6.50 -6.68
C TYR A 348 -2.83 7.53 -5.94
N HIS A 349 -3.77 7.09 -5.07
CA HIS A 349 -4.74 7.99 -4.46
C HIS A 349 -4.37 8.48 -3.04
N THR A 350 -3.21 8.07 -2.50
CA THR A 350 -2.69 8.51 -1.19
C THR A 350 -1.74 9.71 -1.28
N PHE A 351 -2.17 10.82 -1.88
CA PHE A 351 -1.51 12.12 -1.66
C PHE A 351 -2.48 13.11 -1.02
N VAL A 352 -2.11 13.56 0.18
CA VAL A 352 -2.92 14.32 1.14
C VAL A 352 -3.17 15.77 0.66
N PRO A 353 -4.37 16.35 0.85
CA PRO A 353 -4.61 17.77 0.62
C PRO A 353 -3.94 18.62 1.71
N GLY A 354 -3.19 19.66 1.32
CA GLY A 354 -2.54 20.62 2.25
C GLY A 354 -1.01 20.74 2.10
N TRP A 355 -0.39 19.93 1.24
CA TRP A 355 1.08 19.88 1.14
C TRP A 355 1.72 21.05 0.37
N ARG A 356 0.93 21.76 -0.44
CA ARG A 356 1.40 22.92 -1.22
C ARG A 356 1.96 24.05 -0.35
N GLU A 357 1.46 24.24 0.88
CA GLU A 357 1.89 25.34 1.75
C GLU A 357 3.23 25.10 2.46
N SER A 358 3.58 23.83 2.74
CA SER A 358 4.86 23.50 3.40
C SER A 358 6.03 23.46 2.42
N PHE A 359 5.78 23.08 1.16
CA PHE A 359 6.79 23.00 0.11
C PHE A 359 7.39 24.39 -0.22
N PHE A 360 6.56 25.44 -0.29
CA PHE A 360 7.04 26.81 -0.52
C PHE A 360 7.75 27.42 0.69
N ARG A 361 7.51 26.92 1.90
CA ARG A 361 8.09 27.48 3.13
C ARG A 361 9.55 27.05 3.34
N VAL A 362 9.93 25.87 2.83
CA VAL A 362 11.31 25.34 2.88
C VAL A 362 12.19 25.94 1.77
N PHE A 363 11.64 26.14 0.57
CA PHE A 363 12.37 26.74 -0.57
C PHE A 363 12.35 28.28 -0.60
N GLY A 364 11.57 28.93 0.26
CA GLY A 364 11.37 30.39 0.26
C GLY A 364 12.35 31.23 1.09
N ARG A 365 13.24 30.63 1.91
CA ARG A 365 14.22 31.42 2.69
C ARG A 365 15.47 31.71 1.88
N ARG A 366 15.40 32.77 1.05
CA ARG A 366 16.57 33.59 0.74
C ARG A 366 17.19 34.05 2.06
N ARG A 367 18.47 33.77 2.27
CA ARG A 367 19.30 34.37 3.34
C ARG A 367 19.26 35.90 3.15
N GLN A 368 18.35 36.58 3.83
CA GLN A 368 18.51 38.01 4.11
C GLN A 368 19.49 38.11 5.28
N ALA A 369 20.57 38.84 5.06
CA ALA A 369 21.49 39.28 6.08
C ALA A 369 20.71 39.89 7.26
N ALA A 370 20.78 39.26 8.41
CA ALA A 370 20.27 39.81 9.66
C ALA A 370 21.46 40.40 10.42
N GLY A 371 21.43 41.73 10.54
CA GLY A 371 22.28 42.52 11.41
C GLY A 371 22.09 42.18 12.88
N GLY A 372 22.99 42.75 13.67
CA GLY A 372 23.37 42.29 15.00
C GLY A 372 22.25 42.25 16.03
N ILE A 373 22.37 41.23 16.89
CA ILE A 373 21.94 41.29 18.29
C ILE A 373 23.06 40.65 19.10
N SER A 374 23.71 41.48 19.92
CA SER A 374 24.63 41.09 20.97
C SER A 374 23.84 40.66 22.21
N LEU A 375 24.02 39.41 22.64
CA LEU A 375 23.84 38.98 24.02
C LEU A 375 24.99 38.02 24.35
N GLY A 376 25.80 38.41 25.34
CA GLY A 376 26.94 37.64 25.82
C GLY A 376 26.55 36.50 26.77
N GLY A 377 27.52 35.63 27.06
CA GLY A 377 27.47 34.69 28.18
C GLY A 377 27.82 33.24 27.84
N GLU A 378 29.10 33.01 27.56
CA GLU A 378 29.94 31.87 27.99
C GLU A 378 29.61 30.38 27.65
N ASN A 379 30.61 29.80 26.98
CA ASN A 379 31.17 28.45 27.09
C ASN A 379 30.64 27.31 26.19
N GLY A 380 31.39 27.06 25.09
CA GLY A 380 31.66 25.68 24.68
C GLY A 380 31.52 25.30 23.19
N VAL A 381 31.87 26.15 22.23
CA VAL A 381 32.11 25.68 20.83
C VAL A 381 33.56 25.97 20.45
N SER A 382 34.46 25.10 20.91
CA SER A 382 35.86 25.09 20.48
C SER A 382 36.10 24.05 19.38
N SER A 383 36.72 24.52 18.29
CA SER A 383 37.49 23.82 17.24
C SER A 383 36.76 22.91 16.23
N GLY A 384 36.41 23.48 15.07
CA GLY A 384 35.97 22.77 13.88
C GLY A 384 37.09 21.97 13.20
N GLY A 385 37.19 20.69 13.56
CA GLY A 385 38.03 19.69 12.87
C GLY A 385 37.27 18.98 11.74
N ASP A 386 38.04 18.35 10.83
CA ASP A 386 37.48 17.47 9.80
C ASP A 386 37.22 16.09 10.40
N ILE A 387 36.03 15.52 10.16
CA ILE A 387 35.72 14.13 10.56
C ILE A 387 36.44 13.11 9.69
N LEU A 388 36.69 13.47 8.43
CA LEU A 388 37.34 12.63 7.44
C LEU A 388 38.30 13.49 6.60
N ARG A 389 39.53 13.03 6.45
CA ARG A 389 40.49 13.54 5.46
C ARG A 389 41.01 12.40 4.60
N VAL A 390 40.90 12.58 3.30
CA VAL A 390 41.41 11.66 2.28
C VAL A 390 42.56 12.36 1.58
N GLU A 391 43.73 11.73 1.53
CA GLU A 391 44.96 12.30 0.98
C GLU A 391 45.56 11.38 -0.08
N ASN A 392 45.69 11.90 -1.31
CA ASN A 392 46.28 11.24 -2.47
C ASN A 392 45.78 9.80 -2.66
N LEU A 393 44.46 9.60 -2.53
CA LEU A 393 43.81 8.30 -2.68
C LEU A 393 43.95 7.82 -4.12
N ARG A 394 44.50 6.63 -4.29
CA ARG A 394 44.60 5.93 -5.58
C ARG A 394 43.99 4.56 -5.43
N VAL A 395 43.10 4.22 -6.35
CA VAL A 395 42.44 2.92 -6.42
C VAL A 395 42.55 2.40 -7.84
N SER A 396 43.19 1.25 -8.00
CA SER A 396 43.25 0.52 -9.26
C SER A 396 42.72 -0.90 -9.11
N PHE A 397 42.11 -1.43 -10.17
CA PHE A 397 41.62 -2.81 -10.21
C PHE A 397 42.43 -3.60 -11.22
N SER A 398 42.86 -4.80 -10.83
CA SER A 398 43.43 -5.75 -11.78
C SER A 398 42.31 -6.61 -12.37
N ILE A 399 42.11 -6.51 -13.68
CA ILE A 399 41.13 -7.33 -14.42
C ILE A 399 41.82 -8.14 -15.51
N VAL A 400 41.21 -9.25 -15.92
CA VAL A 400 41.66 -10.05 -17.07
C VAL A 400 40.77 -9.71 -18.26
N ARG A 401 41.36 -9.23 -19.35
CA ARG A 401 40.66 -8.92 -20.61
C ARG A 401 41.27 -9.78 -21.72
N GLY A 402 40.59 -10.87 -22.08
CA GLY A 402 41.17 -11.90 -22.95
C GLY A 402 42.26 -12.69 -22.21
N MET A 403 43.49 -12.69 -22.74
CA MET A 403 44.65 -13.31 -22.09
C MET A 403 45.53 -12.31 -21.32
N GLU A 404 45.25 -11.01 -21.38
CA GLU A 404 46.07 -9.98 -20.76
C GLU A 404 45.49 -9.48 -19.43
N ARG A 405 46.36 -9.22 -18.46
CA ARG A 405 46.00 -8.52 -17.22
C ARG A 405 46.12 -7.01 -17.45
N VAL A 406 45.01 -6.31 -17.29
CA VAL A 406 44.92 -4.87 -17.50
C VAL A 406 44.62 -4.19 -16.17
N GLU A 407 45.35 -3.12 -15.87
CA GLU A 407 45.13 -2.29 -14.69
C GLU A 407 44.13 -1.17 -15.02
N VAL A 408 43.00 -1.16 -14.32
CA VAL A 408 41.96 -0.13 -14.45
C VAL A 408 42.15 0.90 -13.35
N ARG A 409 42.51 2.13 -13.70
CA ARG A 409 42.80 3.21 -12.73
C ARG A 409 41.55 4.04 -12.46
N SER A 410 40.71 3.58 -11.54
CA SER A 410 39.43 4.22 -11.22
C SER A 410 39.57 5.51 -10.40
N VAL A 411 40.58 5.61 -9.54
CA VAL A 411 40.86 6.81 -8.73
C VAL A 411 42.37 7.11 -8.79
N ARG A 412 42.73 8.36 -9.14
CA ARG A 412 44.08 8.79 -9.52
C ARG A 412 44.58 9.97 -8.67
N GLY A 413 44.67 9.79 -7.36
CA GLY A 413 45.27 10.78 -6.45
C GLY A 413 44.26 11.80 -5.90
N VAL A 414 43.06 11.34 -5.55
CA VAL A 414 41.98 12.18 -5.03
C VAL A 414 42.26 12.58 -3.58
N SER A 415 42.07 13.88 -3.28
CA SER A 415 42.20 14.40 -1.91
C SER A 415 41.00 15.28 -1.57
N PHE A 416 40.39 15.06 -0.40
CA PHE A 416 39.27 15.87 0.09
C PHE A 416 39.11 15.76 1.61
N SER A 417 38.37 16.69 2.20
CA SER A 417 38.04 16.69 3.61
C SER A 417 36.55 16.96 3.83
N VAL A 418 36.01 16.37 4.90
CA VAL A 418 34.63 16.57 5.36
C VAL A 418 34.68 17.18 6.75
N ARG A 419 34.06 18.34 6.93
CA ARG A 419 33.93 18.99 8.24
C ARG A 419 32.93 18.23 9.12
N ARG A 420 33.16 18.19 10.44
CA ARG A 420 32.15 17.67 11.37
C ARG A 420 30.84 18.44 11.23
N GLY A 421 29.73 17.71 11.01
CA GLY A 421 28.40 18.28 10.78
C GLY A 421 28.22 18.94 9.41
N GLY A 422 29.24 18.91 8.53
CA GLY A 422 29.15 19.45 7.18
C GLY A 422 28.63 18.42 6.17
N ILE A 423 28.12 18.93 5.04
CA ILE A 423 27.64 18.13 3.92
C ILE A 423 28.57 18.36 2.71
N LEU A 424 29.29 17.31 2.32
CA LEU A 424 30.15 17.31 1.13
C LEU A 424 29.43 16.64 -0.04
N GLY A 425 29.27 17.37 -1.13
CA GLY A 425 28.77 16.87 -2.41
C GLY A 425 29.90 16.33 -3.29
N ILE A 426 29.73 15.15 -3.88
CA ILE A 426 30.62 14.62 -4.92
C ILE A 426 29.80 14.41 -6.20
N VAL A 427 30.16 15.14 -7.26
CA VAL A 427 29.44 15.13 -8.53
C VAL A 427 30.35 14.77 -9.71
N GLY A 428 29.78 14.17 -10.75
CA GLY A 428 30.48 13.85 -11.99
C GLY A 428 29.74 12.81 -12.82
N GLU A 429 30.15 12.63 -14.07
CA GLU A 429 29.59 11.63 -14.99
C GLU A 429 29.74 10.19 -14.43
N SER A 430 28.93 9.25 -14.95
CA SER A 430 29.09 7.84 -14.61
C SER A 430 30.51 7.34 -14.96
N GLY A 431 31.10 6.53 -14.08
CA GLY A 431 32.48 6.06 -14.24
C GLY A 431 33.57 7.06 -13.84
N SER A 432 33.24 8.22 -13.26
CA SER A 432 34.24 9.21 -12.82
C SER A 432 35.01 8.84 -11.54
N GLY A 433 34.67 7.72 -10.88
CA GLY A 433 35.36 7.21 -9.69
C GLY A 433 34.73 7.58 -8.34
N LYS A 434 33.53 8.21 -8.32
CA LYS A 434 32.85 8.67 -7.09
C LYS A 434 32.59 7.54 -6.09
N THR A 435 31.84 6.52 -6.51
CA THR A 435 31.51 5.32 -5.71
C THR A 435 32.77 4.59 -5.25
N VAL A 436 33.78 4.45 -6.12
CA VAL A 436 35.04 3.79 -5.77
C VAL A 436 35.80 4.56 -4.70
N ALA A 437 35.86 5.89 -4.80
CA ALA A 437 36.53 6.74 -3.82
C ALA A 437 35.87 6.66 -2.43
N THR A 438 34.54 6.59 -2.37
CA THR A 438 33.81 6.50 -1.09
C THR A 438 33.79 5.08 -0.53
N MET A 439 33.71 4.04 -1.37
CA MET A 439 33.87 2.64 -0.93
C MET A 439 35.27 2.35 -0.37
N ALA A 440 36.30 3.06 -0.83
CA ALA A 440 37.63 2.95 -0.25
C ALA A 440 37.69 3.45 1.21
N VAL A 441 36.86 4.45 1.58
CA VAL A 441 36.78 4.97 2.96
C VAL A 441 36.26 3.89 3.93
N THR A 442 35.31 3.08 3.49
CA THR A 442 34.74 1.97 4.28
C THR A 442 35.42 0.63 4.02
N ALA A 443 36.47 0.60 3.18
CA ALA A 443 37.13 -0.61 2.70
C ALA A 443 36.15 -1.67 2.16
N LEU A 444 35.12 -1.25 1.42
CA LEU A 444 34.14 -2.12 0.78
C LEU A 444 34.48 -2.44 -0.69
N HIS A 445 35.68 -2.07 -1.15
CA HIS A 445 36.14 -2.38 -2.51
C HIS A 445 36.34 -3.90 -2.73
N GLY A 446 36.28 -4.33 -3.98
CA GLY A 446 36.55 -5.73 -4.34
C GLY A 446 37.96 -6.20 -3.96
N PRO A 447 38.19 -7.52 -3.84
CA PRO A 447 39.48 -8.08 -3.42
C PRO A 447 40.59 -7.88 -4.47
N ASN A 448 40.23 -7.59 -5.72
CA ASN A 448 41.16 -7.29 -6.81
C ASN A 448 41.58 -5.81 -6.88
N ALA A 449 41.18 -5.00 -5.89
CA ALA A 449 41.54 -3.58 -5.80
C ALA A 449 42.87 -3.39 -5.08
N SER A 450 43.74 -2.55 -5.65
CA SER A 450 44.91 -1.99 -5.00
C SER A 450 44.57 -0.57 -4.54
N VAL A 451 44.71 -0.30 -3.24
CA VAL A 451 44.40 1.00 -2.63
C VAL A 451 45.65 1.58 -1.98
N SER A 452 45.96 2.83 -2.29
CA SER A 452 47.07 3.59 -1.67
C SER A 452 46.68 5.03 -1.39
N GLY A 453 47.43 5.70 -0.51
CA GLY A 453 47.11 7.05 0.00
C GLY A 453 46.98 7.04 1.52
N ARG A 454 46.22 7.97 2.09
CA ARG A 454 45.84 7.99 3.51
C ARG A 454 44.36 8.33 3.66
N ILE A 455 43.68 7.64 4.57
CA ILE A 455 42.28 7.90 4.91
C ILE A 455 42.21 8.10 6.41
N LEU A 456 42.25 9.35 6.85
CA LEU A 456 42.28 9.75 8.24
C LEU A 456 40.86 10.02 8.72
N PHE A 457 40.37 9.20 9.66
CA PHE A 457 39.06 9.37 10.29
C PHE A 457 39.25 9.80 11.75
N ASP A 458 38.53 10.84 12.16
CA ASP A 458 38.47 11.30 13.55
C ASP A 458 37.28 10.64 14.27
N ASP A 459 37.58 9.68 15.14
CA ASP A 459 36.58 8.90 15.88
C ASP A 459 35.98 9.64 17.09
N GLY A 460 36.47 10.85 17.37
CA GLY A 460 36.13 11.70 18.53
C GLY A 460 37.17 11.65 19.65
N GLU A 461 38.04 10.63 19.66
CA GLU A 461 39.11 10.46 20.65
C GLU A 461 40.50 10.57 20.01
N LYS A 462 40.64 10.03 18.78
CA LYS A 462 41.90 9.99 18.03
C LYS A 462 41.65 9.99 16.51
N ILE A 463 42.69 10.39 15.79
CA ILE A 463 42.73 10.28 14.33
C ILE A 463 43.31 8.92 13.96
N VAL A 464 42.56 8.14 13.17
CA VAL A 464 42.93 6.78 12.75
C VAL A 464 43.08 6.72 11.24
N ASP A 465 44.19 6.17 10.76
CA ASP A 465 44.38 5.88 9.33
C ASP A 465 43.71 4.54 8.98
N MET A 466 42.57 4.62 8.31
CA MET A 466 41.71 3.47 7.97
C MET A 466 42.43 2.45 7.09
N LEU A 467 43.35 2.88 6.22
CA LEU A 467 44.10 1.97 5.33
C LEU A 467 45.13 1.11 6.06
N ARG A 468 45.51 1.49 7.29
CA ARG A 468 46.45 0.74 8.13
C ARG A 468 45.77 -0.20 9.11
N LEU A 469 44.44 -0.19 9.15
CA LEU A 469 43.67 -1.07 10.02
C LEU A 469 43.51 -2.45 9.39
N GLY A 470 43.60 -3.50 10.22
CA GLY A 470 43.15 -4.83 9.82
C GLY A 470 41.62 -4.93 9.80
N GLU A 471 41.09 -5.87 9.01
CA GLU A 471 39.65 -6.06 8.76
C GLU A 471 38.79 -6.09 10.04
N LYS A 472 39.29 -6.72 11.12
CA LYS A 472 38.59 -6.79 12.40
C LYS A 472 38.34 -5.40 12.99
N LYS A 473 39.32 -4.49 12.91
CA LYS A 473 39.18 -3.11 13.41
C LYS A 473 38.35 -2.26 12.47
N VAL A 474 38.50 -2.40 11.16
CA VAL A 474 37.67 -1.68 10.17
C VAL A 474 36.17 -1.99 10.37
N ARG A 475 35.85 -3.24 10.71
CA ARG A 475 34.47 -3.66 11.02
C ARG A 475 33.85 -2.87 12.17
N GLU A 476 34.62 -2.40 13.15
CA GLU A 476 34.12 -1.59 14.27
C GLU A 476 33.71 -0.18 13.83
N PHE A 477 34.24 0.31 12.71
CA PHE A 477 33.86 1.60 12.12
C PHE A 477 32.62 1.48 11.21
N ARG A 478 32.49 0.37 10.46
CA ARG A 478 31.33 0.12 9.60
C ARG A 478 30.05 0.03 10.44
N GLY A 479 29.02 0.79 10.08
CA GLY A 479 27.77 0.88 10.81
C GLY A 479 27.85 1.83 12.02
N ARG A 480 28.73 1.57 12.99
CA ARG A 480 28.78 2.35 14.25
C ARG A 480 29.32 3.77 14.10
N LYS A 481 30.30 3.98 13.22
CA LYS A 481 30.92 5.30 12.99
C LYS A 481 30.61 5.82 11.60
N ILE A 482 30.58 4.93 10.61
CA ILE A 482 30.30 5.25 9.20
C ILE A 482 29.11 4.42 8.72
N GLY A 483 28.00 5.10 8.44
CA GLY A 483 26.82 4.53 7.78
C GLY A 483 26.92 4.69 6.27
N MET A 484 26.31 3.77 5.51
CA MET A 484 26.28 3.83 4.06
C MET A 484 24.87 3.58 3.54
N ILE A 485 24.45 4.40 2.57
CA ILE A 485 23.25 4.20 1.76
C ILE A 485 23.74 3.87 0.35
N PHE A 486 23.39 2.69 -0.14
CA PHE A 486 23.77 2.22 -1.46
C PHE A 486 22.84 2.78 -2.55
N GLN A 487 23.35 2.81 -3.79
CA GLN A 487 22.70 3.36 -4.98
C GLN A 487 21.32 2.74 -5.27
N GLU A 488 21.17 1.42 -5.11
CA GLU A 488 19.91 0.71 -5.30
C GLU A 488 19.47 0.03 -3.99
N PRO A 489 18.54 0.63 -3.24
CA PRO A 489 18.14 0.10 -1.94
C PRO A 489 17.52 -1.29 -2.07
N SER A 490 16.72 -1.56 -3.11
CA SER A 490 16.04 -2.85 -3.31
C SER A 490 17.02 -4.03 -3.38
N ARG A 491 18.17 -3.85 -4.05
CA ARG A 491 19.22 -4.88 -4.15
C ARG A 491 20.06 -5.04 -2.89
N SER A 492 19.97 -4.08 -1.97
CA SER A 492 20.71 -4.11 -0.71
C SER A 492 19.97 -4.90 0.38
N PHE A 493 18.70 -5.23 0.17
CA PHE A 493 17.92 -6.05 1.09
C PHE A 493 17.81 -7.48 0.57
N ASP A 494 17.92 -8.44 1.48
CA ASP A 494 17.44 -9.79 1.24
C ASP A 494 15.90 -9.76 1.10
N PRO A 495 15.34 -10.14 -0.07
CA PRO A 495 13.90 -10.06 -0.32
C PRO A 495 13.08 -11.04 0.53
N LEU A 496 13.71 -12.05 1.12
CA LEU A 496 13.11 -13.09 1.97
C LEU A 496 13.21 -12.76 3.45
N GLN A 497 14.01 -11.76 3.81
CA GLN A 497 14.10 -11.23 5.16
C GLN A 497 13.07 -10.13 5.38
N SER A 498 12.32 -10.19 6.49
CA SER A 498 11.45 -9.07 6.86
C SER A 498 12.26 -7.87 7.34
N ILE A 499 11.73 -6.65 7.20
CA ILE A 499 12.43 -5.42 7.62
C ILE A 499 12.82 -5.47 9.10
N GLY A 500 11.93 -5.94 9.98
CA GLY A 500 12.25 -6.10 11.40
C GLY A 500 13.38 -7.09 11.66
N SER A 501 13.55 -8.10 10.80
CA SER A 501 14.64 -9.06 10.91
C SER A 501 15.97 -8.47 10.48
N ALA A 502 15.98 -7.64 9.43
CA ALA A 502 17.17 -6.87 9.04
C ALA A 502 17.62 -5.91 10.15
N PHE A 503 16.69 -5.21 10.82
CA PHE A 503 17.01 -4.39 12.00
C PHE A 503 17.52 -5.22 13.18
N PHE A 504 16.87 -6.35 13.47
CA PHE A 504 17.29 -7.25 14.56
C PHE A 504 18.71 -7.76 14.36
N GLU A 505 19.05 -8.18 13.15
CA GLU A 505 20.41 -8.59 12.80
C GLU A 505 21.40 -7.44 12.96
N THR A 506 21.04 -6.25 12.48
CA THR A 506 21.87 -5.04 12.59
C THR A 506 22.17 -4.67 14.05
N PHE A 507 21.15 -4.66 14.92
CA PHE A 507 21.33 -4.36 16.34
C PHE A 507 22.08 -5.47 17.08
N ARG A 508 21.85 -6.74 16.73
CA ARG A 508 22.58 -7.88 17.32
C ARG A 508 24.06 -7.82 16.96
N ASN A 509 24.39 -7.48 15.71
CA ASN A 509 25.78 -7.30 15.28
C ASN A 509 26.44 -6.10 15.99
N ALA A 510 25.67 -5.07 16.35
CA ALA A 510 26.18 -3.90 17.06
C ALA A 510 26.38 -4.13 18.57
N CYS A 511 25.43 -4.76 19.27
CA CYS A 511 25.41 -4.83 20.74
C CYS A 511 25.58 -6.24 21.32
N GLY A 512 25.68 -7.28 20.47
CA GLY A 512 25.83 -8.69 20.86
C GLY A 512 24.53 -9.33 21.35
N THR A 513 23.91 -8.76 22.38
CA THR A 513 22.68 -9.26 23.00
C THR A 513 21.59 -8.20 22.99
N ILE A 514 20.52 -8.44 22.23
CA ILE A 514 19.30 -7.63 22.21
C ILE A 514 18.09 -8.57 22.08
N SER A 515 17.02 -8.30 22.83
CA SER A 515 15.78 -9.06 22.67
C SER A 515 15.07 -8.66 21.37
N ARG A 516 14.21 -9.53 20.83
CA ARG A 516 13.45 -9.18 19.61
C ARG A 516 12.50 -8.00 19.86
N ALA A 517 11.89 -7.94 21.05
CA ALA A 517 11.00 -6.85 21.43
C ALA A 517 11.73 -5.50 21.50
N ASP A 518 12.92 -5.45 22.10
CA ASP A 518 13.72 -4.22 22.21
C ASP A 518 14.20 -3.75 20.83
N SER A 519 14.60 -4.71 19.98
CA SER A 519 14.96 -4.42 18.59
C SER A 519 13.78 -3.83 17.81
N ASP A 520 12.60 -4.44 17.88
CA ASP A 520 11.42 -3.97 17.17
C ASP A 520 10.97 -2.58 17.68
N SER A 521 11.14 -2.29 18.98
CA SER A 521 10.89 -0.96 19.55
C SER A 521 11.84 0.10 18.98
N ARG A 522 13.16 -0.16 19.00
CA ARG A 522 14.18 0.75 18.45
C ARG A 522 14.03 0.93 16.94
N ALA A 523 13.76 -0.15 16.22
CA ALA A 523 13.48 -0.10 14.79
C ALA A 523 12.25 0.77 14.52
N SER A 524 11.19 0.63 15.30
CA SER A 524 9.97 1.44 15.13
C SER A 524 10.22 2.93 15.36
N GLU A 525 11.07 3.29 16.32
CA GLU A 525 11.48 4.69 16.56
C GLU A 525 12.26 5.28 15.38
N LEU A 526 13.26 4.55 14.86
CA LEU A 526 14.04 4.98 13.70
C LEU A 526 13.15 5.10 12.45
N LEU A 527 12.27 4.14 12.22
CA LEU A 527 11.32 4.16 11.11
C LEU A 527 10.35 5.35 11.23
N ARG A 528 9.95 5.73 12.44
CA ARG A 528 9.13 6.91 12.70
C ARG A 528 9.89 8.21 12.41
N GLU A 529 11.16 8.28 12.79
CA GLU A 529 12.02 9.45 12.54
C GLU A 529 12.25 9.73 11.05
N VAL A 530 12.41 8.67 10.25
CA VAL A 530 12.51 8.79 8.78
C VAL A 530 11.15 9.01 8.11
N GLY A 531 10.05 9.05 8.87
CA GLY A 531 8.71 9.35 8.38
C GLY A 531 7.98 8.18 7.72
N LEU A 532 8.32 6.93 8.08
CA LEU A 532 7.58 5.76 7.62
C LEU A 532 6.26 5.62 8.43
N PRO A 533 5.09 5.55 7.78
CA PRO A 533 3.81 5.49 8.49
C PRO A 533 3.54 4.08 9.04
N GLU A 534 3.02 3.98 10.28
CA GLU A 534 2.74 2.69 10.95
C GLU A 534 3.93 1.73 11.02
N PRO A 535 5.07 2.18 11.59
CA PRO A 535 6.30 1.39 11.59
C PRO A 535 6.14 0.04 12.27
N GLU A 536 5.37 -0.04 13.37
CA GLU A 536 5.19 -1.26 14.17
C GLU A 536 4.57 -2.40 13.34
N LYS A 537 3.64 -2.08 12.43
CA LYS A 537 3.02 -3.07 11.54
C LYS A 537 3.94 -3.44 10.38
N ARG A 538 4.73 -2.49 9.90
CA ARG A 538 5.58 -2.64 8.71
C ARG A 538 6.85 -3.42 8.98
N LEU A 539 7.26 -3.63 10.23
CA LEU A 539 8.40 -4.49 10.57
C LEU A 539 8.20 -5.96 10.12
N GLY A 540 6.95 -6.42 10.04
CA GLY A 540 6.63 -7.76 9.54
C GLY A 540 6.67 -7.90 8.02
N ASN A 541 6.75 -6.78 7.29
CA ASN A 541 6.72 -6.78 5.83
C ASN A 541 8.10 -7.07 5.23
N PHE A 542 8.08 -7.55 3.99
CA PHE A 542 9.27 -7.82 3.17
C PHE A 542 9.58 -6.65 2.24
N PRO A 543 10.84 -6.50 1.76
CA PRO A 543 11.25 -5.39 0.90
C PRO A 543 10.35 -5.15 -0.32
N HIS A 544 9.93 -6.22 -1.01
CA HIS A 544 9.05 -6.16 -2.19
C HIS A 544 7.62 -5.65 -1.89
N GLN A 545 7.27 -5.40 -0.62
CA GLN A 545 5.98 -4.85 -0.19
C GLN A 545 6.02 -3.33 0.04
N PHE A 546 7.15 -2.67 -0.25
CA PHE A 546 7.36 -1.24 -0.06
C PHE A 546 7.59 -0.52 -1.40
N SER A 547 7.19 0.75 -1.49
CA SER A 547 7.57 1.59 -2.62
C SER A 547 9.06 1.95 -2.57
N GLY A 548 9.67 2.33 -3.71
CA GLY A 548 11.08 2.72 -3.76
C GLY A 548 11.44 3.81 -2.75
N GLY A 549 10.59 4.84 -2.60
CA GLY A 549 10.79 5.89 -1.59
C GLY A 549 10.65 5.41 -0.14
N GLN A 550 9.80 4.41 0.13
CA GLN A 550 9.69 3.79 1.44
C GLN A 550 10.92 2.94 1.76
N LEU A 551 11.40 2.13 0.80
CA LEU A 551 12.65 1.39 0.93
C LEU A 551 13.84 2.31 1.15
N GLN A 552 13.90 3.44 0.47
CA GLN A 552 14.96 4.42 0.67
C GLN A 552 14.97 4.97 2.10
N ARG A 553 13.79 5.30 2.66
CA ARG A 553 13.67 5.71 4.06
C ARG A 553 14.11 4.60 5.03
N ILE A 554 13.72 3.36 4.76
CA ILE A 554 14.12 2.19 5.56
C ILE A 554 15.64 1.99 5.49
N SER A 555 16.26 2.13 4.32
CA SER A 555 17.71 2.07 4.12
C SER A 555 18.43 3.15 4.93
N ILE A 556 17.93 4.40 4.90
CA ILE A 556 18.45 5.49 5.75
C ILE A 556 18.33 5.13 7.24
N ALA A 557 17.18 4.63 7.69
CA ALA A 557 16.99 4.22 9.08
C ALA A 557 17.93 3.09 9.49
N LEU A 558 18.18 2.12 8.60
CA LEU A 558 19.10 1.02 8.84
C LEU A 558 20.56 1.49 8.93
N ALA A 559 20.98 2.41 8.06
CA ALA A 559 22.30 3.03 8.10
C ALA A 559 22.53 3.80 9.41
N LEU A 560 21.48 4.40 9.97
CA LEU A 560 21.51 5.14 11.23
C LEU A 560 21.35 4.26 12.48
N ALA A 561 20.99 2.99 12.32
CA ALA A 561 20.60 2.12 13.43
C ALA A 561 21.70 1.95 14.48
N GLN A 562 22.96 2.00 14.06
CA GLN A 562 24.12 1.88 14.96
C GLN A 562 24.70 3.23 15.41
N GLY A 563 24.07 4.35 15.06
CA GLY A 563 24.46 5.68 15.54
C GLY A 563 25.69 6.29 14.84
N CYS A 564 25.83 6.10 13.53
CA CYS A 564 26.97 6.65 12.78
C CYS A 564 27.11 8.18 12.89
N SER A 565 28.34 8.67 12.86
CA SER A 565 28.68 10.11 12.84
C SER A 565 28.97 10.63 11.43
N LEU A 566 29.31 9.74 10.49
CA LEU A 566 29.46 10.01 9.07
C LEU A 566 28.49 9.12 8.28
N LEU A 567 27.70 9.72 7.39
CA LEU A 567 26.82 9.01 6.47
C LEU A 567 27.28 9.23 5.04
N ILE A 568 27.58 8.14 4.33
CA ILE A 568 27.90 8.15 2.91
C ILE A 568 26.63 7.76 2.16
N ALA A 569 26.09 8.67 1.36
CA ALA A 569 24.91 8.46 0.56
C ALA A 569 25.31 8.40 -0.92
N ASP A 570 25.41 7.19 -1.46
CA ASP A 570 25.72 6.98 -2.87
C ASP A 570 24.45 6.99 -3.72
N GLU A 571 24.27 8.04 -4.52
CA GLU A 571 23.11 8.20 -5.41
C GLU A 571 21.75 7.91 -4.72
N PRO A 572 21.48 8.48 -3.53
CA PRO A 572 20.34 8.10 -2.69
C PRO A 572 18.97 8.53 -3.25
N THR A 573 18.97 9.18 -4.40
CA THR A 573 17.79 9.72 -5.09
C THR A 573 17.60 9.10 -6.47
N THR A 574 18.49 8.21 -6.91
CA THR A 574 18.38 7.54 -8.22
C THR A 574 17.14 6.65 -8.25
N ALA A 575 16.48 6.57 -9.42
CA ALA A 575 15.24 5.82 -9.65
C ALA A 575 14.01 6.24 -8.81
N LEU A 576 14.04 7.42 -8.17
CA LEU A 576 12.90 8.00 -7.45
C LEU A 576 12.28 9.14 -8.25
N ASP A 577 10.97 9.34 -8.09
CA ASP A 577 10.28 10.50 -8.66
C ASP A 577 10.79 11.81 -8.02
N VAL A 578 10.70 12.92 -8.75
CA VAL A 578 11.22 14.24 -8.34
C VAL A 578 10.65 14.71 -6.98
N THR A 579 9.41 14.34 -6.67
CA THR A 579 8.77 14.72 -5.40
C THR A 579 9.39 13.95 -4.23
N ILE A 580 9.59 12.65 -4.39
CA ILE A 580 10.21 11.77 -3.40
C ILE A 580 11.70 12.12 -3.24
N GLN A 581 12.42 12.45 -4.32
CA GLN A 581 13.80 12.93 -4.24
C GLN A 581 13.92 14.14 -3.31
N ALA A 582 13.09 15.16 -3.51
CA ALA A 582 13.08 16.35 -2.64
C ALA A 582 12.78 16.00 -1.18
N GLN A 583 11.89 15.03 -0.94
CA GLN A 583 11.59 14.56 0.42
C GLN A 583 12.77 13.83 1.07
N ILE A 584 13.52 13.02 0.32
CA ILE A 584 14.70 12.31 0.84
C ILE A 584 15.81 13.30 1.17
N VAL A 585 16.06 14.28 0.30
CA VAL A 585 17.03 15.36 0.56
C VAL A 585 16.65 16.17 1.80
N SER A 586 15.38 16.55 1.93
CA SER A 586 14.89 17.24 3.13
C SER A 586 15.03 16.40 4.41
N LEU A 587 14.81 15.09 4.32
CA LEU A 587 15.03 14.17 5.43
C LEU A 587 16.52 14.13 5.83
N LEU A 588 17.44 13.98 4.89
CA LEU A 588 18.88 13.96 5.17
C LEU A 588 19.35 15.28 5.80
N ARG A 589 18.84 16.41 5.33
CA ARG A 589 19.13 17.72 5.93
C ARG A 589 18.67 17.80 7.38
N ARG A 590 17.43 17.37 7.65
CA ARG A 590 16.90 17.34 9.01
C ARG A 590 17.75 16.44 9.92
N LEU A 591 18.19 15.28 9.42
CA LEU A 591 19.05 14.36 10.18
C LEU A 591 20.44 14.97 10.46
N ASN A 592 21.03 15.67 9.49
CA ASN A 592 22.25 16.46 9.68
C ASN A 592 22.08 17.50 10.81
N GLU A 593 21.03 18.31 10.76
CA GLU A 593 20.76 19.38 11.73
C GLU A 593 20.44 18.84 13.13
N THR A 594 19.65 17.76 13.23
CA THR A 594 19.19 17.22 14.52
C THR A 594 20.19 16.31 15.21
N ARG A 595 21.00 15.55 14.46
CA ARG A 595 21.98 14.59 15.00
C ARG A 595 23.43 15.10 14.93
N GLY A 596 23.68 16.24 14.29
CA GLY A 596 25.05 16.68 13.97
C GLY A 596 25.78 15.73 13.00
N LEU A 597 25.02 15.03 12.16
CA LEU A 597 25.53 13.98 11.27
C LEU A 597 26.31 14.59 10.11
N SER A 598 27.55 14.15 9.88
CA SER A 598 28.31 14.58 8.70
C SER A 598 27.89 13.74 7.49
N VAL A 599 27.75 14.34 6.31
CA VAL A 599 27.20 13.63 5.13
C VAL A 599 28.12 13.78 3.92
N ILE A 600 28.42 12.66 3.25
CA ILE A 600 28.96 12.66 1.88
C ILE A 600 27.81 12.28 0.95
N PHE A 601 27.42 13.19 0.07
CA PHE A 601 26.32 13.01 -0.86
C PHE A 601 26.84 12.88 -2.29
N ILE A 602 26.62 11.73 -2.92
CA ILE A 602 27.09 11.45 -4.26
C ILE A 602 25.91 11.54 -5.22
N SER A 603 26.07 12.26 -6.32
CA SER A 603 25.06 12.35 -7.37
C SER A 603 25.71 12.65 -8.72
N HIS A 604 24.94 12.48 -9.80
CA HIS A 604 25.29 12.99 -11.11
C HIS A 604 24.64 14.36 -11.40
N ASP A 605 23.66 14.80 -10.58
CA ASP A 605 22.99 16.09 -10.71
C ASP A 605 23.67 17.15 -9.85
N ILE A 606 24.35 18.08 -10.50
CA ILE A 606 25.08 19.18 -9.86
C ILE A 606 24.16 20.22 -9.19
N HIS A 607 22.94 20.41 -9.69
CA HIS A 607 21.99 21.38 -9.11
C HIS A 607 21.40 20.83 -7.81
N LEU A 608 20.99 19.56 -7.82
CA LEU A 608 20.53 18.88 -6.60
C LEU A 608 21.60 18.90 -5.50
N VAL A 609 22.86 18.65 -5.88
CA VAL A 609 24.01 18.68 -4.96
C VAL A 609 24.24 20.08 -4.43
N ALA A 610 24.21 21.10 -5.31
CA ALA A 610 24.42 22.49 -4.91
C ALA A 610 23.34 23.01 -3.95
N ASP A 611 22.08 22.58 -4.11
CA ASP A 611 20.99 22.99 -3.22
C ASP A 611 21.08 22.36 -1.82
N PHE A 612 21.68 21.16 -1.73
CA PHE A 612 21.75 20.38 -0.49
C PHE A 612 23.06 20.53 0.29
N CYS A 613 24.20 20.61 -0.40
CA CYS A 613 25.53 20.51 0.22
C CYS A 613 26.10 21.87 0.65
N ASP A 614 27.14 21.85 1.47
CA ASP A 614 27.94 23.02 1.85
C ASP A 614 29.10 23.24 0.88
N ASP A 615 29.81 22.16 0.57
CA ASP A 615 30.96 22.11 -0.33
C ASP A 615 30.69 21.08 -1.44
N VAL A 616 31.18 21.34 -2.64
CA VAL A 616 31.00 20.44 -3.79
C VAL A 616 32.36 20.14 -4.44
N ILE A 617 32.55 18.87 -4.78
CA ILE A 617 33.71 18.36 -5.50
C ILE A 617 33.22 17.79 -6.83
N VAL A 618 33.83 18.25 -7.92
CA VAL A 618 33.56 17.74 -9.27
C VAL A 618 34.66 16.75 -9.64
N MET A 619 34.29 15.51 -9.94
CA MET A 619 35.20 14.44 -10.34
C MET A 619 35.04 14.07 -11.81
N TYR A 620 36.16 13.86 -12.50
CA TYR A 620 36.20 13.31 -13.86
C TYR A 620 37.39 12.36 -14.01
N GLY A 621 37.15 11.16 -14.56
CA GLY A 621 38.22 10.23 -14.87
C GLY A 621 39.10 9.81 -13.69
N GLY A 622 38.54 9.74 -12.48
CA GLY A 622 39.26 9.40 -11.26
C GLY A 622 40.04 10.55 -10.62
N VAL A 623 39.87 11.79 -11.09
CA VAL A 623 40.56 12.98 -10.56
C VAL A 623 39.55 14.04 -10.11
N VAL A 624 39.92 14.84 -9.11
CA VAL A 624 39.15 16.04 -8.71
C VAL A 624 39.47 17.17 -9.68
N MET A 625 38.45 17.65 -10.40
CA MET A 625 38.57 18.74 -11.36
C MET A 625 38.38 20.11 -10.73
N ASP A 626 37.42 20.25 -9.81
CA ASP A 626 37.14 21.49 -9.09
C ASP A 626 36.61 21.19 -7.68
N ARG A 627 36.85 22.12 -6.76
CA ARG A 627 36.23 22.18 -5.43
C ARG A 627 35.77 23.61 -5.16
N PHE A 628 34.54 23.78 -4.71
CA PHE A 628 34.00 25.11 -4.39
C PHE A 628 32.84 25.02 -3.38
N PRO A 629 32.54 26.12 -2.68
CA PRO A 629 31.33 26.23 -1.86
C PRO A 629 30.07 26.09 -2.74
N ALA A 630 29.06 25.38 -2.25
CA ALA A 630 27.83 25.10 -2.99
C ALA A 630 27.07 26.38 -3.39
N GLU A 631 27.17 27.45 -2.60
CA GLU A 631 26.57 28.76 -2.89
C GLU A 631 27.01 29.35 -4.23
N LYS A 632 28.22 29.00 -4.70
CA LYS A 632 28.77 29.45 -5.99
C LYS A 632 27.95 28.97 -7.20
N ILE A 633 27.25 27.84 -7.06
CA ILE A 633 26.39 27.27 -8.11
C ILE A 633 24.94 27.76 -8.00
N ARG A 634 24.51 28.27 -6.83
CA ARG A 634 23.12 28.70 -6.58
C ARG A 634 22.80 30.02 -7.32
N GLY A 635 22.66 29.97 -8.65
CA GLY A 635 22.30 31.10 -9.51
C GLY A 635 22.42 30.79 -11.01
N THR A 636 21.85 31.64 -11.88
CA THR A 636 21.79 31.43 -13.35
C THR A 636 23.09 31.74 -14.10
N GLY A 637 24.17 32.13 -13.40
CA GLY A 637 25.44 32.58 -14.01
C GLY A 637 26.64 31.63 -13.84
N ALA A 638 26.50 30.53 -13.09
CA ALA A 638 27.65 29.70 -12.70
C ALA A 638 28.37 29.05 -13.90
N ALA A 639 27.65 28.74 -14.99
CA ALA A 639 28.25 28.19 -16.21
C ALA A 639 29.23 29.16 -16.91
N GLY A 640 29.08 30.47 -16.70
CA GLY A 640 29.96 31.51 -17.26
C GLY A 640 31.18 31.84 -16.40
N ASP A 641 31.31 31.24 -15.22
CA ASP A 641 32.39 31.57 -14.29
C ASP A 641 33.74 31.05 -14.79
N GLY A 642 34.66 31.98 -15.09
CA GLY A 642 36.01 31.68 -15.57
C GLY A 642 36.91 30.95 -14.58
N SER A 643 36.56 30.95 -13.30
CA SER A 643 37.30 30.24 -12.24
C SER A 643 37.01 28.73 -12.19
N LEU A 644 35.97 28.26 -12.91
CA LEU A 644 35.64 26.84 -13.01
C LEU A 644 36.37 26.18 -14.19
N SER A 645 36.77 24.92 -14.00
CA SER A 645 37.35 24.14 -15.08
C SER A 645 36.40 24.04 -16.28
N PRO A 646 36.93 23.88 -17.51
CA PRO A 646 36.11 23.66 -18.70
C PRO A 646 35.11 22.50 -18.56
N TYR A 647 35.45 21.47 -17.77
CA TYR A 647 34.54 20.34 -17.52
C TYR A 647 33.33 20.77 -16.67
N SER A 648 33.57 21.42 -15.53
CA SER A 648 32.49 21.86 -14.63
C SER A 648 31.54 22.86 -15.31
N ARG A 649 32.08 23.78 -16.13
CA ARG A 649 31.26 24.67 -16.96
C ARG A 649 30.42 23.91 -17.97
N ALA A 650 31.00 22.91 -18.62
CA ALA A 650 30.28 22.08 -19.59
C ALA A 650 29.17 21.25 -18.90
N LEU A 651 29.43 20.73 -17.69
CA LEU A 651 28.45 20.00 -16.88
C LEU A 651 27.27 20.89 -16.47
N LEU A 652 27.55 22.11 -15.99
CA LEU A 652 26.52 23.10 -15.67
C LEU A 652 25.70 23.52 -16.89
N SER A 653 26.35 23.66 -18.05
CA SER A 653 25.69 24.03 -19.32
C SER A 653 24.84 22.91 -19.92
N ALA A 654 25.12 21.66 -19.55
CA ALA A 654 24.42 20.48 -20.06
C ALA A 654 23.12 20.16 -19.29
N THR A 655 22.82 20.87 -18.21
CA THR A 655 21.63 20.63 -17.38
C THR A 655 20.49 21.59 -17.79
N PRO A 656 19.24 21.12 -17.91
CA PRO A 656 18.11 21.98 -18.23
C PRO A 656 17.84 23.03 -17.14
N SER A 657 17.56 24.28 -17.53
CA SER A 657 17.14 25.33 -16.60
C SER A 657 15.61 25.40 -16.50
N PHE A 658 15.07 25.25 -15.29
CA PHE A 658 13.63 25.39 -15.04
C PHE A 658 13.16 26.81 -15.39
N GLY A 659 12.09 26.91 -16.19
CA GLY A 659 11.53 28.19 -16.66
C GLY A 659 11.95 28.59 -18.08
N SER A 660 12.90 27.89 -18.70
CA SER A 660 13.12 27.99 -20.14
C SER A 660 12.03 27.20 -20.87
N HIS A 661 11.31 27.84 -21.81
CA HIS A 661 10.36 27.14 -22.67
C HIS A 661 11.08 26.03 -23.45
N TYR A 662 10.42 24.90 -23.67
CA TYR A 662 10.90 23.75 -24.48
C TYR A 662 11.33 24.12 -25.92
N THR A 663 11.08 25.35 -26.36
CA THR A 663 11.47 25.94 -27.64
C THR A 663 12.69 26.86 -27.60
N ALA A 664 13.29 27.14 -26.43
CA ALA A 664 14.35 28.15 -26.27
C ALA A 664 15.73 27.76 -26.87
N GLY A 665 15.95 26.48 -27.20
CA GLY A 665 17.18 26.00 -27.85
C GLY A 665 17.47 24.53 -27.55
N ARG A 666 18.37 23.92 -28.32
CA ARG A 666 18.91 22.59 -27.99
C ARG A 666 19.78 22.71 -26.74
N LEU A 667 19.69 21.73 -25.83
CA LEU A 667 20.68 21.54 -24.77
C LEU A 667 22.06 21.41 -25.39
N ASN A 668 23.08 21.91 -24.70
CA ASN A 668 24.48 21.82 -25.13
C ASN A 668 25.11 20.56 -24.51
N PRO A 669 25.11 19.40 -25.20
CA PRO A 669 25.77 18.22 -24.68
C PRO A 669 27.28 18.41 -24.68
N ILE A 670 27.95 17.76 -23.74
CA ILE A 670 29.41 17.68 -23.72
C ILE A 670 29.86 16.72 -24.84
N PRO A 671 30.57 17.18 -25.87
CA PRO A 671 30.94 16.33 -27.00
C PRO A 671 31.90 15.19 -26.60
N GLY A 672 31.95 14.15 -27.43
CA GLY A 672 32.82 12.98 -27.23
C GLY A 672 32.27 11.93 -26.26
N ARG A 673 33.10 10.93 -25.94
CA ARG A 673 32.79 9.85 -24.99
C ARG A 673 33.74 9.89 -23.81
N VAL A 674 33.29 9.42 -22.65
CA VAL A 674 34.17 9.18 -21.49
C VAL A 674 35.25 8.18 -21.92
N PHE A 675 36.51 8.43 -21.53
CA PHE A 675 37.61 7.54 -21.87
C PHE A 675 37.52 6.23 -21.09
N ASP A 676 38.07 5.16 -21.65
CA ASP A 676 38.17 3.86 -20.97
C ASP A 676 39.15 3.98 -19.79
N PRO A 677 38.74 3.76 -18.53
CA PRO A 677 39.65 3.82 -17.38
C PRO A 677 40.78 2.77 -17.42
N ALA A 678 40.67 1.76 -18.29
CA ALA A 678 41.74 0.80 -18.60
C ALA A 678 42.85 1.39 -19.50
N SER A 679 42.57 2.49 -20.20
CA SER A 679 43.48 3.20 -21.11
C SER A 679 43.52 4.69 -20.76
N PRO A 680 44.09 5.06 -19.60
CA PRO A 680 44.05 6.43 -19.10
C PRO A 680 44.85 7.39 -19.99
N VAL A 681 44.27 8.56 -20.25
CA VAL A 681 44.95 9.65 -20.97
C VAL A 681 46.04 10.24 -20.06
N PRO A 682 47.27 10.47 -20.57
CA PRO A 682 48.32 11.16 -19.83
C PRO A 682 47.94 12.63 -19.59
N GLY A 683 48.29 13.16 -18.42
CA GLY A 683 47.93 14.52 -18.03
C GLY A 683 46.44 14.69 -17.70
N CYS A 684 45.83 15.77 -18.21
CA CYS A 684 44.45 16.12 -17.91
C CYS A 684 43.47 15.12 -18.55
N PRO A 685 42.62 14.43 -17.75
CA PRO A 685 41.71 13.41 -18.28
C PRO A 685 40.64 13.97 -19.22
N PHE A 686 40.27 15.25 -19.05
CA PHE A 686 39.27 15.93 -19.90
C PHE A 686 39.85 16.51 -21.20
N SER A 687 41.18 16.48 -21.39
CA SER A 687 41.84 17.07 -22.55
C SER A 687 41.28 16.63 -23.92
N PRO A 688 40.84 15.37 -24.16
CA PRO A 688 40.30 14.97 -25.47
C PRO A 688 38.91 15.54 -25.78
N ARG A 689 38.17 15.99 -24.76
CA ARG A 689 36.81 16.55 -24.88
C ARG A 689 36.78 18.06 -24.63
N CYS A 690 37.91 18.64 -24.23
CA CYS A 690 38.02 20.04 -23.88
C CYS A 690 38.17 20.90 -25.15
N ALA A 691 37.25 21.83 -25.38
CA ALA A 691 37.34 22.82 -26.45
C ALA A 691 38.54 23.78 -26.31
N PHE A 692 39.24 23.75 -25.18
CA PHE A 692 40.36 24.62 -24.84
C PHE A 692 41.64 23.84 -24.55
N SER A 693 41.74 22.60 -25.05
CA SER A 693 42.93 21.77 -24.88
C SER A 693 44.16 22.42 -25.52
N CYS A 694 45.32 22.35 -24.85
CA CYS A 694 46.60 22.83 -25.35
C CYS A 694 47.69 21.77 -25.14
N GLY A 695 48.89 21.95 -25.73
CA GLY A 695 49.97 20.96 -25.67
C GLY A 695 50.35 20.52 -24.24
N LYS A 696 50.30 21.44 -23.27
CA LYS A 696 50.61 21.16 -21.85
C LYS A 696 49.58 20.29 -21.14
N CYS A 697 48.37 20.14 -21.70
CA CYS A 697 47.31 19.33 -21.11
C CYS A 697 47.61 17.82 -21.18
N GLY A 698 48.46 17.37 -22.11
CA GLY A 698 48.82 15.96 -22.29
C GLY A 698 50.05 15.51 -21.50
N GLU A 699 50.71 16.42 -20.77
CA GLU A 699 51.94 16.12 -20.03
C GLU A 699 51.65 15.38 -18.71
N ALA A 700 52.48 14.38 -18.38
CA ALA A 700 52.36 13.64 -17.13
C ALA A 700 52.52 14.59 -15.91
N GLY A 701 51.58 14.52 -14.95
CA GLY A 701 51.54 15.40 -13.78
C GLY A 701 50.57 16.59 -13.87
N ALA A 702 49.93 16.81 -15.03
CA ALA A 702 48.91 17.86 -15.23
C ALA A 702 47.47 17.42 -14.88
N GLU A 703 47.29 16.32 -14.11
CA GLU A 703 46.00 15.63 -13.94
C GLU A 703 44.90 16.51 -13.31
N ALA A 704 45.26 17.43 -12.40
CA ALA A 704 44.32 18.30 -11.66
C ALA A 704 44.60 19.81 -11.86
N LYS A 705 45.44 20.19 -12.84
CA LYS A 705 45.77 21.61 -13.10
C LYS A 705 45.14 22.06 -14.41
N CYS A 706 44.28 23.07 -14.35
CA CYS A 706 43.75 23.72 -15.54
C CYS A 706 44.55 24.98 -15.86
N TRP A 707 45.33 24.94 -16.94
CA TRP A 707 46.14 26.07 -17.43
C TRP A 707 45.35 27.30 -17.90
N ARG A 708 44.01 27.23 -17.84
CA ARG A 708 43.10 28.31 -18.21
C ARG A 708 42.43 28.98 -17.02
N ILE A 709 42.49 28.35 -15.85
CA ILE A 709 42.16 29.03 -14.60
C ILE A 709 43.43 29.84 -14.30
N GLN A 710 43.36 31.17 -14.45
CA GLN A 710 44.46 32.03 -14.01
C GLN A 710 44.62 31.85 -12.51
N ASP A 711 45.85 31.68 -12.02
CA ASP A 711 46.15 31.74 -10.60
C ASP A 711 45.56 33.04 -10.06
N VAL A 712 44.51 32.93 -9.24
CA VAL A 712 44.05 34.00 -8.35
C VAL A 712 44.75 33.83 -7.02
#